data_AF-A0A673T2K0-F1
#
_entry.id   AF-A0A673T2K0-F1
#
_cell.length_a   1.000
_cell.length_b   1.000
_cell.length_c   1.000
_cell.angle_alpha   90.00
_cell.angle_beta   90.00
_cell.angle_gamma   90.00
#
_symmetry.space_group_name_H-M   'P 1'
#
loop_
_entity.id
_entity.type
_entity.pdbx_description
1 polymer ?
#
loop_
_entity_poly.entity_id
_entity_poly.type
_entity_poly.pdbx_seq_one_letter_code
_entity_poly.pdbx_strand_id
1 'polypeptide(L)'
;MAPAGCCCSCCCCCGGAVAAADAARRVLVLLLLGVLSVGQLPGALATEHYSPLSLLKQELQHRQQQEAQAGGGCSPQSGDWGEQYSVECGESSFLNFHDSDCEPKGPPPCDSLLSLNTEKILSQAKSIAEQKKFPFATDNDSTNEELAIAYVLIGSGLYDEAIRHFSTMLQEEPDLVSAIYGRGIAYGKKGLHDIKNAELALFELSRVITLEPDRPEVFEQRAEILSPLGRINEAVNDLTKAIQLQPSARLYRHRGTLYFISEDYATAHEDFQQSLELNKNQPIAMLYKGLTFFHRGLLKEAIESFKEALKQKVDFIDAYKSLGQAYRELGNFEAATESFQKALLLNQNHVQTLQLRGMMLYHHGSLQEALKNFKRCLQLEPYNEVCQYMKGLSHVAMGQFYEGIKAQTKVMLNDPLPGQKASPEYLKVKYLREYSRYLHAHLDTPLAEYNIDVDLPGSFKDHWAKMLAVKMTFFFFTWTRGSQFNTKTKDGFTVNTKVPSLKDQGKEYDGFTITITGDKVGNILFSVETQTTEERTQLYHAEIDALYKDLTAKGKVLILSSEFGEADAVCNLILSLVYYFYNLMPLSRGSSVIAYSVIVGALMASGKEVAGKIPKGKLVDFEAMTAPGSEAFSKIAKSWMNLKSISPSYKSLPSVSETFPTLRSMIEVLNTDSSPRCLKKL
;
A
#
# COMPACT_ATOMS: atom_id res chain seq x y z
N MET A 1 -3.60 40.91 -12.76
CA MET A 1 -4.90 40.48 -13.30
C MET A 1 -4.76 39.02 -13.72
N ALA A 2 -5.26 38.11 -12.90
CA ALA A 2 -5.19 36.65 -13.08
C ALA A 2 -6.53 36.05 -12.60
N PRO A 3 -7.09 35.04 -13.27
CA PRO A 3 -8.46 34.64 -13.07
C PRO A 3 -8.63 33.67 -11.89
N ALA A 4 -9.85 33.68 -11.36
CA ALA A 4 -10.32 32.96 -10.19
C ALA A 4 -10.26 31.43 -10.36
N GLY A 5 -9.46 30.76 -9.52
CA GLY A 5 -9.53 29.32 -9.26
C GLY A 5 -10.61 29.04 -8.22
N CYS A 6 -11.74 28.51 -8.68
CA CYS A 6 -12.89 28.13 -7.87
C CYS A 6 -12.54 26.94 -6.96
N CYS A 7 -12.56 27.14 -5.64
CA CYS A 7 -12.56 26.06 -4.64
C CYS A 7 -13.88 25.27 -4.74
N CYS A 8 -13.91 24.21 -5.53
CA CYS A 8 -15.03 23.25 -5.60
C CYS A 8 -14.71 21.91 -4.91
N SER A 9 -14.19 21.97 -3.67
CA SER A 9 -14.11 20.79 -2.77
C SER A 9 -15.00 20.93 -1.52
N CYS A 10 -15.95 21.87 -1.54
CA CYS A 10 -16.87 22.16 -0.43
C CYS A 10 -18.35 21.80 -0.71
N CYS A 11 -18.68 21.08 -1.78
CA CYS A 11 -20.09 20.92 -2.20
C CYS A 11 -20.74 19.54 -1.96
N CYS A 12 -20.15 18.64 -1.16
CA CYS A 12 -20.85 17.41 -0.74
C CYS A 12 -20.91 17.19 0.79
N CYS A 13 -20.50 18.18 1.60
CA CYS A 13 -20.57 18.10 3.07
C CYS A 13 -21.61 19.05 3.70
N CYS A 14 -22.52 19.63 2.90
CA CYS A 14 -23.60 20.48 3.40
C CYS A 14 -24.91 19.70 3.40
N GLY A 15 -25.15 18.93 4.46
CA GLY A 15 -26.41 18.21 4.65
C GLY A 15 -26.35 17.31 5.87
N GLY A 16 -26.43 17.89 7.07
CA GLY A 16 -26.48 17.11 8.31
C GLY A 16 -25.82 17.80 9.50
N ALA A 17 -26.05 19.09 9.68
CA ALA A 17 -25.56 19.83 10.83
C ALA A 17 -26.71 20.52 11.56
N VAL A 18 -27.76 19.78 11.91
CA VAL A 18 -28.76 20.18 12.92
C VAL A 18 -29.41 18.92 13.48
N ALA A 19 -28.93 18.42 14.61
CA ALA A 19 -29.72 17.63 15.56
C ALA A 19 -28.86 17.23 16.76
N ALA A 20 -28.88 18.05 17.81
CA ALA A 20 -28.62 17.51 19.13
C ALA A 20 -29.25 18.39 20.19
N ALA A 21 -30.23 17.80 20.86
CA ALA A 21 -30.66 18.13 22.21
C ALA A 21 -31.42 16.92 22.80
N ASP A 22 -30.87 15.72 22.62
CA ASP A 22 -31.08 14.54 23.52
C ASP A 22 -30.23 13.33 23.09
N ALA A 23 -29.69 13.33 21.86
CA ALA A 23 -28.82 12.29 21.31
C ALA A 23 -27.35 12.35 21.78
N ALA A 24 -27.02 13.20 22.76
CA ALA A 24 -25.66 13.44 23.25
C ALA A 24 -25.05 12.25 24.02
N ARG A 25 -25.85 11.19 24.26
CA ARG A 25 -25.34 9.91 24.77
C ARG A 25 -24.74 8.98 23.73
N ARG A 26 -25.02 9.20 22.45
CA ARG A 26 -24.92 8.14 21.43
C ARG A 26 -24.13 8.53 20.18
N VAL A 27 -24.05 9.81 19.81
CA VAL A 27 -23.39 10.20 18.54
C VAL A 27 -21.87 10.43 18.67
N LEU A 28 -21.38 10.86 19.83
CA LEU A 28 -19.95 11.13 20.04
C LEU A 28 -19.12 9.83 19.97
N VAL A 29 -19.69 8.72 20.44
CA VAL A 29 -19.08 7.38 20.40
C VAL A 29 -19.32 6.69 19.05
N LEU A 30 -20.43 6.97 18.36
CA LEU A 30 -20.68 6.49 16.98
C LEU A 30 -19.72 7.12 15.95
N LEU A 31 -19.38 8.41 16.08
CA LEU A 31 -18.36 9.05 15.25
C LEU A 31 -16.93 8.64 15.64
N LEU A 32 -16.69 8.26 16.89
CA LEU A 32 -15.40 7.74 17.34
C LEU A 32 -15.21 6.24 17.00
N LEU A 33 -16.26 5.42 17.02
CA LEU A 33 -16.22 3.99 16.68
C LEU A 33 -16.36 3.72 15.17
N GLY A 34 -17.10 4.54 14.44
CA GLY A 34 -17.09 4.51 12.96
C GLY A 34 -15.72 4.86 12.36
N VAL A 35 -14.82 5.40 13.18
CA VAL A 35 -13.46 5.80 12.82
C VAL A 35 -12.40 4.91 13.45
N LEU A 36 -12.72 4.16 14.51
CA LEU A 36 -11.92 3.00 14.90
C LEU A 36 -11.96 1.87 13.85
N SER A 37 -12.87 1.92 12.87
CA SER A 37 -12.82 1.11 11.63
C SER A 37 -11.99 1.73 10.49
N VAL A 38 -11.43 2.92 10.67
CA VAL A 38 -10.51 3.58 9.72
C VAL A 38 -9.35 4.22 10.50
N GLY A 39 -8.40 3.39 10.93
CA GLY A 39 -7.06 3.87 11.32
C GLY A 39 -6.59 3.40 12.68
N GLN A 40 -6.02 2.19 12.71
CA GLN A 40 -4.79 1.91 13.45
C GLN A 40 -3.82 1.18 12.52
N LEU A 41 -2.87 1.93 11.97
CA LEU A 41 -1.54 1.46 11.58
C LEU A 41 -0.57 2.58 12.00
N PRO A 42 0.63 2.24 12.51
CA PRO A 42 1.63 3.24 12.85
C PRO A 42 2.13 3.92 11.58
N GLY A 43 2.42 5.22 11.68
CA GLY A 43 3.22 6.02 10.74
C GLY A 43 3.42 5.45 9.33
N ALA A 44 2.37 5.42 8.52
CA ALA A 44 2.45 5.35 7.08
C ALA A 44 1.22 6.04 6.51
N LEU A 45 1.42 6.97 5.58
CA LEU A 45 0.39 7.35 4.62
C LEU A 45 -0.22 6.05 4.09
N ALA A 46 -1.53 5.89 4.18
CA ALA A 46 -2.23 4.66 3.78
C ALA A 46 -2.24 4.53 2.25
N THR A 47 -1.07 4.35 1.66
CA THR A 47 -0.91 3.55 0.45
C THR A 47 -1.11 2.11 0.91
N GLU A 48 -2.13 1.41 0.40
CA GLU A 48 -2.17 -0.04 0.54
C GLU A 48 -0.97 -0.58 -0.24
N HIS A 49 0.10 -0.88 0.49
CA HIS A 49 1.36 -1.35 -0.05
C HIS A 49 1.16 -2.79 -0.52
N TYR A 50 1.20 -3.00 -1.83
CA TYR A 50 1.71 -4.27 -2.33
C TYR A 50 3.15 -4.36 -1.84
N SER A 51 3.48 -5.40 -1.06
CA SER A 51 4.88 -5.65 -0.70
C SER A 51 5.73 -5.62 -1.98
N PRO A 52 6.92 -4.99 -2.00
CA PRO A 52 7.85 -5.11 -3.12
C PRO A 52 8.08 -6.59 -3.52
N LEU A 53 7.98 -7.49 -2.53
CA LEU A 53 8.02 -8.94 -2.69
C LEU A 53 6.84 -9.51 -3.50
N SER A 54 5.64 -8.95 -3.38
CA SER A 54 4.49 -9.28 -4.23
C SER A 54 4.66 -8.75 -5.65
N LEU A 55 5.28 -7.58 -5.82
CA LEU A 55 5.62 -7.02 -7.12
C LEU A 55 6.66 -7.91 -7.83
N LEU A 56 7.70 -8.38 -7.11
CA LEU A 56 8.67 -9.36 -7.60
C LEU A 56 8.04 -10.72 -7.91
N LYS A 57 7.17 -11.25 -7.04
CA LYS A 57 6.41 -12.50 -7.31
C LYS A 57 5.53 -12.36 -8.55
N GLN A 58 4.96 -11.18 -8.79
CA GLN A 58 4.07 -10.91 -9.90
C GLN A 58 4.84 -10.66 -11.21
N GLU A 59 6.01 -10.03 -11.15
CA GLU A 59 6.99 -9.95 -12.25
C GLU A 59 7.49 -11.35 -12.66
N LEU A 60 7.74 -12.23 -11.66
CA LEU A 60 8.10 -13.64 -11.87
C LEU A 60 6.92 -14.46 -12.44
N GLN A 61 5.68 -14.21 -12.01
CA GLN A 61 4.48 -14.83 -12.58
C GLN A 61 4.18 -14.33 -14.01
N HIS A 62 4.46 -13.06 -14.31
CA HIS A 62 4.33 -12.49 -15.65
C HIS A 62 5.41 -13.02 -16.60
N ARG A 63 6.63 -13.31 -16.11
CA ARG A 63 7.63 -14.11 -16.83
C ARG A 63 7.15 -15.54 -17.09
N GLN A 64 6.50 -16.17 -16.11
CA GLN A 64 5.97 -17.53 -16.24
C GLN A 64 4.84 -17.66 -17.28
N GLN A 65 3.96 -16.66 -17.43
CA GLN A 65 2.90 -16.72 -18.46
C GLN A 65 3.45 -16.61 -19.88
N GLN A 66 4.59 -15.94 -20.07
CA GLN A 66 5.31 -15.91 -21.36
C GLN A 66 6.09 -17.20 -21.63
N GLU A 67 6.64 -17.86 -20.59
CA GLU A 67 7.38 -19.13 -20.75
C GLU A 67 6.45 -20.36 -20.83
N ALA A 68 5.29 -20.36 -20.17
CA ALA A 68 4.34 -21.48 -20.19
C ALA A 68 3.57 -21.63 -21.52
N GLN A 69 3.53 -20.60 -22.38
CA GLN A 69 2.99 -20.71 -23.74
C GLN A 69 3.97 -21.32 -24.74
N ALA A 70 5.23 -21.55 -24.37
CA ALA A 70 6.24 -22.19 -25.21
C ALA A 70 6.32 -23.72 -25.05
N GLY A 71 5.44 -24.34 -24.24
CA GLY A 71 5.49 -25.77 -23.93
C GLY A 71 4.16 -26.50 -24.04
N GLY A 72 3.77 -26.90 -25.27
CA GLY A 72 2.97 -28.11 -25.50
C GLY A 72 1.65 -27.98 -26.29
N GLY A 73 1.59 -28.70 -27.43
CA GLY A 73 0.39 -29.42 -27.89
C GLY A 73 -0.44 -28.82 -29.03
N CYS A 74 -0.39 -29.46 -30.20
CA CYS A 74 -1.10 -29.13 -31.45
C CYS A 74 -2.63 -29.29 -31.39
N SER A 75 -3.40 -28.34 -31.96
CA SER A 75 -4.52 -28.57 -32.92
C SER A 75 -5.08 -27.24 -33.48
N PRO A 76 -5.70 -27.22 -34.68
CA PRO A 76 -5.73 -26.05 -35.56
C PRO A 76 -7.09 -25.31 -35.56
N GLN A 77 -7.07 -23.97 -35.54
CA GLN A 77 -7.80 -23.08 -36.48
C GLN A 77 -7.73 -21.60 -36.04
N SER A 78 -6.96 -20.84 -36.84
CA SER A 78 -7.12 -19.43 -37.29
C SER A 78 -7.70 -18.34 -36.37
N GLY A 79 -6.89 -17.30 -36.16
CA GLY A 79 -7.36 -15.99 -35.69
C GLY A 79 -6.24 -14.99 -35.33
N ASP A 80 -5.30 -14.78 -36.27
CA ASP A 80 -4.50 -13.57 -36.49
C ASP A 80 -4.45 -12.49 -35.38
N TRP A 81 -3.43 -12.51 -34.50
CA TRP A 81 -2.90 -11.35 -33.74
C TRP A 81 -1.49 -11.68 -33.22
N GLY A 82 -0.46 -11.21 -33.93
CA GLY A 82 0.93 -11.45 -33.56
C GLY A 82 1.84 -10.32 -34.03
N GLU A 83 1.64 -9.11 -33.49
CA GLU A 83 2.68 -8.08 -33.52
C GLU A 83 2.78 -7.37 -32.16
N GLN A 84 4.01 -7.32 -31.65
CA GLN A 84 4.57 -6.42 -30.63
C GLN A 84 4.14 -6.58 -29.16
N TYR A 85 4.89 -7.41 -28.43
CA TYR A 85 5.34 -7.11 -27.05
C TYR A 85 6.63 -7.88 -26.74
N SER A 86 7.77 -7.40 -27.26
CA SER A 86 9.10 -7.76 -26.74
C SER A 86 9.33 -6.97 -25.45
N VAL A 87 9.14 -7.65 -24.32
CA VAL A 87 9.63 -7.17 -23.03
C VAL A 87 11.14 -7.34 -23.05
N GLU A 88 11.89 -6.24 -22.98
CA GLU A 88 13.32 -6.21 -22.67
C GLU A 88 13.54 -6.88 -21.30
N CYS A 89 13.61 -8.21 -21.31
CA CYS A 89 14.37 -8.93 -20.31
C CYS A 89 15.81 -8.47 -20.44
N GLY A 90 16.43 -8.09 -19.34
CA GLY A 90 17.87 -7.84 -19.28
C GLY A 90 18.62 -9.01 -19.90
N GLU A 91 19.02 -8.82 -21.14
CA GLU A 91 19.87 -9.72 -21.91
C GLU A 91 21.20 -9.78 -21.16
N SER A 92 21.64 -10.96 -20.77
CA SER A 92 23.06 -11.21 -20.63
C SER A 92 23.66 -10.96 -22.01
N SER A 93 24.22 -9.77 -22.22
CA SER A 93 24.79 -9.31 -23.48
C SER A 93 25.99 -10.16 -23.97
N PHE A 94 26.21 -11.32 -23.37
CA PHE A 94 27.31 -12.24 -23.66
C PHE A 94 26.87 -13.50 -24.41
N LEU A 95 25.56 -13.80 -24.52
CA LEU A 95 25.05 -15.00 -25.23
C LEU A 95 24.07 -14.67 -26.37
N ASN A 96 24.05 -13.43 -26.89
CA ASN A 96 23.24 -13.09 -28.06
C ASN A 96 23.99 -13.38 -29.37
N PHE A 97 23.48 -14.35 -30.13
CA PHE A 97 23.86 -14.60 -31.52
C PHE A 97 22.93 -13.80 -32.43
N HIS A 98 23.48 -12.83 -33.17
CA HIS A 98 22.73 -12.12 -34.21
C HIS A 98 22.42 -13.09 -35.37
N ASP A 99 21.14 -13.36 -35.62
CA ASP A 99 20.70 -13.91 -36.91
C ASP A 99 20.52 -12.75 -37.90
N SER A 100 21.38 -12.73 -38.92
CA SER A 100 21.15 -11.96 -40.15
C SER A 100 20.47 -12.85 -41.19
N ASP A 101 19.40 -12.31 -41.78
CA ASP A 101 18.71 -12.74 -43.00
C ASP A 101 17.87 -14.03 -42.96
N CYS A 102 16.55 -13.87 -42.81
CA CYS A 102 15.56 -14.89 -43.21
C CYS A 102 14.48 -14.25 -44.09
N GLU A 103 14.53 -14.53 -45.40
CA GLU A 103 13.36 -14.42 -46.28
C GLU A 103 12.47 -15.68 -46.15
N PRO A 104 11.14 -15.55 -46.31
CA PRO A 104 10.21 -16.66 -46.10
C PRO A 104 10.20 -17.63 -47.29
N LYS A 105 10.65 -18.87 -47.08
CA LYS A 105 10.31 -20.02 -47.93
C LYS A 105 9.47 -21.03 -47.16
N GLY A 106 8.42 -21.52 -47.82
CA GLY A 106 7.36 -22.38 -47.26
C GLY A 106 7.85 -23.73 -46.71
N PRO A 107 6.97 -24.46 -46.00
CA PRO A 107 7.39 -25.56 -45.13
C PRO A 107 7.77 -26.81 -45.93
N PRO A 108 8.90 -27.48 -45.62
CA PRO A 108 9.16 -28.84 -46.09
C PRO A 108 8.51 -29.89 -45.16
N PRO A 109 8.38 -31.15 -45.62
CA PRO A 109 7.63 -32.18 -44.90
C PRO A 109 8.43 -32.78 -43.74
N CYS A 110 7.70 -33.29 -42.75
CA CYS A 110 8.23 -33.81 -41.49
C CYS A 110 9.09 -35.07 -41.67
N ASP A 111 10.39 -34.94 -41.42
CA ASP A 111 11.28 -36.04 -41.07
C ASP A 111 12.10 -35.67 -39.81
N SER A 112 12.22 -36.63 -38.88
CA SER A 112 13.23 -36.73 -37.79
C SER A 112 13.57 -35.47 -36.97
N LEU A 113 12.65 -35.03 -36.09
CA LEU A 113 12.80 -33.83 -35.23
C LEU A 113 13.95 -33.86 -34.19
N LEU A 114 14.56 -35.02 -33.89
CA LEU A 114 15.65 -35.13 -32.89
C LEU A 114 17.05 -34.94 -33.49
N SER A 115 17.28 -35.31 -34.75
CA SER A 115 18.62 -35.22 -35.38
C SER A 115 18.94 -33.83 -35.92
N LEU A 116 17.92 -33.07 -36.35
CA LEU A 116 18.09 -31.71 -36.86
C LEU A 116 18.48 -30.70 -35.76
N ASN A 117 18.06 -30.92 -34.51
CA ASN A 117 18.38 -30.00 -33.42
C ASN A 117 19.84 -30.16 -32.95
N THR A 118 20.38 -31.38 -32.98
CA THR A 118 21.78 -31.65 -32.63
C THR A 118 22.77 -31.06 -33.63
N GLU A 119 22.51 -31.17 -34.94
CA GLU A 119 23.39 -30.56 -35.96
C GLU A 119 23.37 -29.03 -35.86
N LYS A 120 22.20 -28.44 -35.59
CA LYS A 120 22.08 -27.00 -35.37
C LYS A 120 22.85 -26.54 -34.13
N ILE A 121 22.66 -27.22 -32.99
CA ILE A 121 23.39 -26.96 -31.74
C ILE A 121 24.91 -27.05 -31.94
N LEU A 122 25.38 -28.09 -32.65
CA LEU A 122 26.81 -28.29 -32.92
C LEU A 122 27.37 -27.23 -33.87
N SER A 123 26.63 -26.84 -34.91
CA SER A 123 27.05 -25.79 -35.83
C SER A 123 27.17 -24.43 -35.12
N GLN A 124 26.22 -24.13 -34.23
CA GLN A 124 26.22 -22.93 -33.41
C GLN A 124 27.36 -22.96 -32.37
N ALA A 125 27.57 -24.08 -31.69
CA ALA A 125 28.67 -24.27 -30.74
C ALA A 125 30.05 -24.07 -31.38
N LYS A 126 30.27 -24.59 -32.61
CA LYS A 126 31.52 -24.36 -33.35
C LYS A 126 31.75 -22.88 -33.64
N SER A 127 30.74 -22.18 -34.14
CA SER A 127 30.84 -20.73 -34.37
C SER A 127 31.13 -19.95 -33.08
N ILE A 128 30.65 -20.42 -31.93
CA ILE A 128 30.87 -19.79 -30.61
C ILE A 128 32.28 -20.05 -30.11
N ALA A 129 32.76 -21.29 -30.26
CA ALA A 129 34.09 -21.71 -29.88
C ALA A 129 35.16 -20.94 -30.67
N GLU A 130 35.01 -20.85 -32.00
CA GLU A 130 35.91 -20.09 -32.87
C GLU A 130 35.98 -18.61 -32.51
N GLN A 131 34.86 -18.02 -32.09
CA GLN A 131 34.78 -16.62 -31.70
C GLN A 131 35.15 -16.38 -30.22
N LYS A 132 35.41 -17.45 -29.44
CA LYS A 132 35.62 -17.43 -27.98
C LYS A 132 34.55 -16.60 -27.23
N LYS A 133 33.31 -16.63 -27.72
CA LYS A 133 32.18 -15.84 -27.18
C LYS A 133 31.48 -16.58 -26.04
N PHE A 134 32.21 -16.90 -24.98
CA PHE A 134 31.64 -17.46 -23.76
C PHE A 134 32.54 -17.17 -22.55
N PRO A 135 31.99 -17.23 -21.32
CA PRO A 135 32.72 -16.87 -20.11
C PRO A 135 33.95 -17.77 -19.88
N PHE A 136 35.08 -17.18 -19.48
CA PHE A 136 36.31 -17.90 -19.11
C PHE A 136 36.86 -18.83 -20.22
N ALA A 137 36.90 -18.35 -21.47
CA ALA A 137 37.50 -19.11 -22.56
C ALA A 137 38.96 -19.49 -22.25
N THR A 138 39.34 -20.71 -22.63
CA THR A 138 40.67 -21.27 -22.36
C THR A 138 41.59 -21.12 -23.57
N ASP A 139 42.87 -21.45 -23.38
CA ASP A 139 43.84 -21.52 -24.49
C ASP A 139 43.71 -22.82 -25.31
N ASN A 140 42.98 -23.82 -24.82
CA ASN A 140 42.78 -25.08 -25.52
C ASN A 140 41.50 -25.06 -26.37
N ASP A 141 41.66 -25.13 -27.69
CA ASP A 141 40.54 -25.08 -28.63
C ASP A 141 39.61 -26.29 -28.49
N SER A 142 40.11 -27.49 -28.15
CA SER A 142 39.25 -28.66 -27.96
C SER A 142 38.36 -28.52 -26.73
N THR A 143 38.90 -27.98 -25.63
CA THR A 143 38.12 -27.69 -24.42
C THR A 143 37.10 -26.59 -24.68
N ASN A 144 37.46 -25.58 -25.49
CA ASN A 144 36.55 -24.50 -25.88
C ASN A 144 35.37 -24.99 -26.73
N GLU A 145 35.57 -25.97 -27.62
CA GLU A 145 34.47 -26.60 -28.36
C GLU A 145 33.48 -27.30 -27.42
N GLU A 146 33.97 -28.11 -26.47
CA GLU A 146 33.12 -28.80 -25.48
C GLU A 146 32.39 -27.80 -24.55
N LEU A 147 33.07 -26.74 -24.11
CA LEU A 147 32.44 -25.66 -23.33
C LEU A 147 31.34 -24.97 -24.12
N ALA A 148 31.59 -24.65 -25.40
CA ALA A 148 30.61 -24.01 -26.26
C ALA A 148 29.36 -24.87 -26.44
N ILE A 149 29.50 -26.19 -26.62
CA ILE A 149 28.36 -27.13 -26.67
C ILE A 149 27.54 -27.00 -25.38
N ALA A 150 28.19 -27.05 -24.22
CA ALA A 150 27.51 -26.98 -22.94
C ALA A 150 26.79 -25.63 -22.70
N TYR A 151 27.36 -24.50 -23.14
CA TYR A 151 26.69 -23.20 -23.09
C TYR A 151 25.51 -23.08 -24.05
N VAL A 152 25.58 -23.70 -25.25
CA VAL A 152 24.44 -23.76 -26.17
C VAL A 152 23.30 -24.61 -25.60
N LEU A 153 23.62 -25.69 -24.88
CA LEU A 153 22.61 -26.49 -24.17
C LEU A 153 21.88 -25.67 -23.10
N ILE A 154 22.59 -24.81 -22.35
CA ILE A 154 21.96 -23.84 -21.43
C ILE A 154 21.03 -22.89 -22.22
N GLY A 155 21.50 -22.31 -23.32
CA GLY A 155 20.71 -21.40 -24.16
C GLY A 155 19.47 -22.05 -24.76
N SER A 156 19.53 -23.36 -25.01
CA SER A 156 18.42 -24.16 -25.54
C SER A 156 17.44 -24.66 -24.47
N GLY A 157 17.69 -24.39 -23.18
CA GLY A 157 16.87 -24.83 -22.06
C GLY A 157 17.11 -26.28 -21.59
N LEU A 158 18.11 -26.96 -22.15
CA LEU A 158 18.48 -28.35 -21.82
C LEU A 158 19.43 -28.40 -20.63
N TYR A 159 18.96 -27.95 -19.46
CA TYR A 159 19.82 -27.76 -18.28
C TYR A 159 20.39 -29.06 -17.71
N ASP A 160 19.63 -30.16 -17.73
CA ASP A 160 20.08 -31.47 -17.25
C ASP A 160 21.25 -32.02 -18.06
N GLU A 161 21.18 -31.88 -19.38
CA GLU A 161 22.24 -32.30 -20.30
C GLU A 161 23.47 -31.41 -20.14
N ALA A 162 23.28 -30.09 -20.02
CA ALA A 162 24.37 -29.15 -19.75
C ALA A 162 25.10 -29.50 -18.43
N ILE A 163 24.36 -29.76 -17.34
CA ILE A 163 24.93 -30.14 -16.05
C ILE A 163 25.74 -31.44 -16.16
N ARG A 164 25.24 -32.43 -16.92
CA ARG A 164 25.95 -33.70 -17.17
C ARG A 164 27.24 -33.46 -17.96
N HIS A 165 27.18 -32.64 -19.01
CA HIS A 165 28.35 -32.27 -19.80
C HIS A 165 29.42 -31.58 -18.94
N PHE A 166 29.07 -30.50 -18.24
CA PHE A 166 30.03 -29.83 -17.34
C PHE A 166 30.57 -30.75 -16.24
N SER A 167 29.75 -31.66 -15.72
CA SER A 167 30.23 -32.61 -14.70
C SER A 167 31.23 -33.62 -15.24
N THR A 168 31.11 -33.99 -16.51
CA THR A 168 32.10 -34.86 -17.18
C THR A 168 33.41 -34.10 -17.37
N MET A 169 33.35 -32.85 -17.84
CA MET A 169 34.52 -31.99 -17.99
C MET A 169 35.24 -31.77 -16.65
N LEU A 170 34.49 -31.59 -15.56
CA LEU A 170 35.04 -31.39 -14.22
C LEU A 170 35.57 -32.69 -13.58
N GLN A 171 35.29 -33.87 -14.13
CA GLN A 171 35.97 -35.11 -13.73
C GLN A 171 37.38 -35.17 -14.32
N GLU A 172 37.56 -34.64 -15.53
CA GLU A 172 38.86 -34.58 -16.22
C GLU A 172 39.72 -33.43 -15.66
N GLU A 173 39.13 -32.23 -15.54
CA GLU A 173 39.77 -31.01 -15.05
C GLU A 173 38.95 -30.36 -13.92
N PRO A 174 39.22 -30.69 -12.63
CA PRO A 174 38.39 -30.25 -11.50
C PRO A 174 38.35 -28.73 -11.26
N ASP A 175 39.40 -28.02 -11.69
CA ASP A 175 39.59 -26.58 -11.49
C ASP A 175 39.28 -25.75 -12.76
N LEU A 176 38.62 -26.35 -13.76
CA LEU A 176 38.21 -25.66 -14.98
C LEU A 176 37.12 -24.60 -14.68
N VAL A 177 37.55 -23.35 -14.50
CA VAL A 177 36.71 -22.22 -14.08
C VAL A 177 35.45 -22.05 -14.95
N SER A 178 35.59 -22.15 -16.28
CA SER A 178 34.45 -22.02 -17.20
C SER A 178 33.40 -23.11 -16.99
N ALA A 179 33.82 -24.36 -16.74
CA ALA A 179 32.90 -25.46 -16.51
C ALA A 179 32.23 -25.37 -15.14
N ILE A 180 32.96 -24.93 -14.09
CA ILE A 180 32.39 -24.65 -12.76
C ILE A 180 31.32 -23.55 -12.89
N TYR A 181 31.64 -22.44 -13.56
CA TYR A 181 30.75 -21.32 -13.76
C TYR A 181 29.51 -21.70 -14.58
N GLY A 182 29.69 -22.38 -15.72
CA GLY A 182 28.61 -22.87 -16.57
C GLY A 182 27.69 -23.84 -15.83
N ARG A 183 28.24 -24.76 -15.03
CA ARG A 183 27.45 -25.68 -14.19
C ARG A 183 26.65 -24.93 -13.11
N GLY A 184 27.24 -23.92 -12.48
CA GLY A 184 26.55 -23.04 -11.53
C GLY A 184 25.36 -22.32 -12.15
N ILE A 185 25.54 -21.74 -13.35
CA ILE A 185 24.44 -21.11 -14.10
C ILE A 185 23.35 -22.13 -14.44
N ALA A 186 23.72 -23.32 -14.91
CA ALA A 186 22.76 -24.35 -15.27
C ALA A 186 21.92 -24.79 -14.05
N TYR A 187 22.53 -24.97 -12.86
CA TYR A 187 21.80 -25.23 -11.63
C TYR A 187 20.85 -24.08 -11.26
N GLY A 188 21.30 -22.83 -11.38
CA GLY A 188 20.48 -21.65 -11.12
C GLY A 188 19.25 -21.59 -12.04
N LYS A 189 19.44 -21.80 -13.35
CA LYS A 189 18.36 -21.77 -14.36
C LYS A 189 17.41 -22.96 -14.24
N LYS A 190 17.91 -24.14 -13.89
CA LYS A 190 17.10 -25.37 -13.74
C LYS A 190 16.06 -25.27 -12.62
N GLY A 191 16.32 -24.47 -11.58
CA GLY A 191 15.42 -24.47 -10.43
C GLY A 191 15.59 -23.33 -9.45
N LEU A 192 15.29 -22.10 -9.87
CA LEU A 192 15.10 -20.97 -8.93
C LEU A 192 14.03 -21.27 -7.86
N HIS A 193 13.14 -22.24 -8.10
CA HIS A 193 12.11 -22.70 -7.16
C HIS A 193 12.51 -23.90 -6.30
N ASP A 194 13.60 -24.62 -6.65
CA ASP A 194 14.13 -25.71 -5.84
C ASP A 194 15.34 -25.20 -5.07
N ILE A 195 15.15 -25.04 -3.76
CA ILE A 195 16.17 -24.56 -2.83
C ILE A 195 17.45 -25.40 -2.95
N LYS A 196 17.36 -26.70 -3.26
CA LYS A 196 18.55 -27.56 -3.40
C LYS A 196 19.41 -27.17 -4.59
N ASN A 197 18.79 -26.92 -5.75
CA ASN A 197 19.52 -26.52 -6.96
C ASN A 197 20.10 -25.11 -6.79
N ALA A 198 19.37 -24.21 -6.14
CA ALA A 198 19.86 -22.88 -5.84
C ALA A 198 21.11 -22.94 -4.93
N GLU A 199 21.11 -23.74 -3.87
CA GLU A 199 22.28 -23.91 -3.00
C GLU A 199 23.48 -24.56 -3.73
N LEU A 200 23.24 -25.52 -4.63
CA LEU A 200 24.29 -26.06 -5.51
C LEU A 200 24.88 -24.99 -6.43
N ALA A 201 24.04 -24.14 -7.02
CA ALA A 201 24.50 -23.02 -7.85
C ALA A 201 25.36 -22.04 -7.05
N LEU A 202 24.92 -21.68 -5.84
CA LEU A 202 25.69 -20.80 -4.94
C LEU A 202 27.03 -21.41 -4.55
N PHE A 203 27.08 -22.72 -4.32
CA PHE A 203 28.31 -23.44 -4.04
C PHE A 203 29.30 -23.36 -5.21
N GLU A 204 28.86 -23.65 -6.44
CA GLU A 204 29.74 -23.56 -7.62
C GLU A 204 30.22 -22.14 -7.88
N LEU A 205 29.34 -21.13 -7.79
CA LEU A 205 29.73 -19.73 -7.97
C LEU A 205 30.72 -19.26 -6.89
N SER A 206 30.61 -19.79 -5.66
CA SER A 206 31.57 -19.51 -4.59
C SER A 206 32.92 -20.16 -4.84
N ARG A 207 32.97 -21.33 -5.50
CA ARG A 207 34.22 -21.92 -5.97
C ARG A 207 34.88 -21.04 -7.03
N VAL A 208 34.11 -20.54 -8.00
CA VAL A 208 34.62 -19.61 -9.03
C VAL A 208 35.22 -18.35 -8.38
N ILE A 209 34.53 -17.74 -7.41
CA ILE A 209 35.05 -16.56 -6.69
C ILE A 209 36.35 -16.85 -5.93
N THR A 210 36.55 -18.10 -5.48
CA THR A 210 37.79 -18.50 -4.80
C THR A 210 38.96 -18.64 -5.78
N LEU A 211 38.67 -19.06 -7.02
CA LEU A 211 39.67 -19.24 -8.08
C LEU A 211 39.99 -17.91 -8.80
N GLU A 212 38.96 -17.14 -9.15
CA GLU A 212 39.06 -15.84 -9.83
C GLU A 212 38.24 -14.76 -9.08
N PRO A 213 38.85 -14.07 -8.09
CA PRO A 213 38.15 -13.09 -7.24
C PRO A 213 37.92 -11.72 -7.91
N ASP A 214 38.53 -11.46 -9.06
CA ASP A 214 38.53 -10.17 -9.78
C ASP A 214 37.41 -10.06 -10.84
N ARG A 215 36.49 -11.03 -10.88
CA ARG A 215 35.46 -11.16 -11.91
C ARG A 215 34.09 -10.68 -11.42
N PRO A 216 33.62 -9.48 -11.82
CA PRO A 216 32.36 -8.91 -11.34
C PRO A 216 31.12 -9.72 -11.76
N GLU A 217 31.17 -10.40 -12.90
CA GLU A 217 30.04 -11.16 -13.46
C GLU A 217 29.61 -12.29 -12.54
N VAL A 218 30.57 -12.91 -11.83
CA VAL A 218 30.30 -14.04 -10.93
C VAL A 218 29.57 -13.57 -9.67
N PHE A 219 29.97 -12.43 -9.11
CA PHE A 219 29.26 -11.80 -8.00
C PHE A 219 27.85 -11.38 -8.40
N GLU A 220 27.68 -10.84 -9.62
CA GLU A 220 26.35 -10.49 -10.14
C GLU A 220 25.46 -11.73 -10.27
N GLN A 221 25.94 -12.81 -10.89
CA GLN A 221 25.19 -14.05 -11.03
C GLN A 221 24.83 -14.66 -9.66
N ARG A 222 25.73 -14.61 -8.68
CA ARG A 222 25.45 -15.10 -7.33
C ARG A 222 24.37 -14.25 -6.65
N ALA A 223 24.40 -12.93 -6.82
CA ALA A 223 23.36 -12.05 -6.32
C ALA A 223 21.99 -12.29 -7.00
N GLU A 224 21.96 -12.57 -8.30
CA GLU A 224 20.72 -12.93 -9.02
C GLU A 224 20.03 -14.18 -8.45
N ILE A 225 20.81 -15.14 -7.94
CA ILE A 225 20.29 -16.36 -7.28
C ILE A 225 19.92 -16.11 -5.81
N LEU A 226 20.72 -15.33 -5.08
CA LEU A 226 20.46 -15.00 -3.67
C LEU A 226 19.18 -14.15 -3.48
N SER A 227 18.86 -13.31 -4.45
CA SER A 227 17.72 -12.37 -4.42
C SER A 227 16.35 -13.06 -4.24
N PRO A 228 15.95 -14.04 -5.08
CA PRO A 228 14.70 -14.76 -4.90
C PRO A 228 14.69 -15.68 -3.67
N LEU A 229 15.85 -16.09 -3.15
CA LEU A 229 15.96 -16.84 -1.88
C LEU A 229 15.72 -15.98 -0.64
N GLY A 230 15.59 -14.66 -0.79
CA GLY A 230 15.43 -13.72 0.32
C GLY A 230 16.73 -13.45 1.10
N ARG A 231 17.89 -13.92 0.61
CA ARG A 231 19.21 -13.66 1.19
C ARG A 231 19.75 -12.29 0.74
N ILE A 232 18.95 -11.24 0.98
CA ILE A 232 19.13 -9.89 0.42
C ILE A 232 20.48 -9.27 0.83
N ASN A 233 20.88 -9.43 2.09
CA ASN A 233 22.15 -8.85 2.58
C ASN A 233 23.39 -9.42 1.88
N GLU A 234 23.39 -10.72 1.59
CA GLU A 234 24.49 -11.37 0.88
C GLU A 234 24.53 -10.93 -0.58
N ALA A 235 23.36 -10.85 -1.23
CA ALA A 235 23.24 -10.34 -2.59
C ALA A 235 23.73 -8.89 -2.72
N VAL A 236 23.39 -8.01 -1.75
CA VAL A 236 23.87 -6.62 -1.71
C VAL A 236 25.38 -6.53 -1.52
N ASN A 237 25.97 -7.39 -0.68
CA ASN A 237 27.42 -7.44 -0.49
C ASN A 237 28.14 -7.86 -1.78
N ASP A 238 27.60 -8.85 -2.49
CA ASP A 238 28.15 -9.32 -3.76
C ASP A 238 28.06 -8.24 -4.84
N LEU A 239 26.91 -7.58 -4.98
CA LEU A 239 26.76 -6.48 -5.93
C LEU A 239 27.67 -5.30 -5.56
N THR A 240 27.92 -5.05 -4.27
CA THR A 240 28.85 -4.00 -3.85
C THR A 240 30.28 -4.32 -4.25
N LYS A 241 30.72 -5.58 -4.12
CA LYS A 241 32.02 -6.02 -4.64
C LYS A 241 32.08 -5.94 -6.16
N ALA A 242 31.04 -6.38 -6.86
CA ALA A 242 30.94 -6.28 -8.31
C ALA A 242 31.08 -4.82 -8.80
N ILE A 243 30.42 -3.88 -8.13
CA ILE A 243 30.51 -2.44 -8.43
C ILE A 243 31.91 -1.89 -8.15
N GLN A 244 32.58 -2.35 -7.09
CA GLN A 244 33.97 -1.94 -6.79
C GLN A 244 34.96 -2.41 -7.85
N LEU A 245 34.74 -3.59 -8.44
CA LEU A 245 35.57 -4.14 -9.51
C LEU A 245 35.28 -3.43 -10.84
N GLN A 246 34.00 -3.38 -11.24
CA GLN A 246 33.57 -2.75 -12.49
C GLN A 246 32.20 -2.08 -12.30
N PRO A 247 32.15 -0.75 -12.11
CA PRO A 247 30.90 -0.02 -12.05
C PRO A 247 30.10 -0.17 -13.35
N SER A 248 28.81 -0.49 -13.24
CA SER A 248 27.92 -0.57 -14.38
C SER A 248 26.51 -0.11 -14.00
N ALA A 249 25.80 0.49 -14.97
CA ALA A 249 24.42 0.94 -14.76
C ALA A 249 23.50 -0.20 -14.30
N ARG A 250 23.74 -1.41 -14.83
CA ARG A 250 23.00 -2.64 -14.49
C ARG A 250 23.20 -3.03 -13.03
N LEU A 251 24.43 -3.03 -12.52
CA LEU A 251 24.74 -3.40 -11.15
C LEU A 251 24.11 -2.43 -10.13
N TYR A 252 24.20 -1.12 -10.39
CA TYR A 252 23.53 -0.11 -9.57
C TYR A 252 22.02 -0.30 -9.57
N ARG A 253 21.39 -0.55 -10.73
CA ARG A 253 19.95 -0.82 -10.82
C ARG A 253 19.56 -2.08 -10.04
N HIS A 254 20.36 -3.14 -10.13
CA HIS A 254 20.09 -4.39 -9.43
C HIS A 254 20.18 -4.20 -7.91
N ARG A 255 21.26 -3.56 -7.43
CA ARG A 255 21.44 -3.29 -5.99
C ARG A 255 20.39 -2.33 -5.45
N GLY A 256 20.05 -1.29 -6.21
CA GLY A 256 18.95 -0.37 -5.89
C GLY A 256 17.60 -1.08 -5.79
N THR A 257 17.34 -2.10 -6.62
CA THR A 257 16.12 -2.92 -6.53
C THR A 257 16.11 -3.75 -5.24
N LEU A 258 17.25 -4.29 -4.81
CA LEU A 258 17.35 -5.02 -3.54
C LEU A 258 17.14 -4.10 -2.34
N TYR A 259 17.73 -2.90 -2.35
CA TYR A 259 17.46 -1.89 -1.33
C TYR A 259 16.00 -1.45 -1.29
N PHE A 260 15.36 -1.33 -2.47
CA PHE A 260 13.94 -1.03 -2.55
C PHE A 260 13.09 -2.15 -1.91
N ILE A 261 13.44 -3.41 -2.15
CA ILE A 261 12.75 -4.56 -1.56
C ILE A 261 12.98 -4.65 -0.05
N SER A 262 14.17 -4.28 0.43
CA SER A 262 14.46 -4.15 1.86
C SER A 262 13.91 -2.87 2.49
N GLU A 263 13.10 -2.10 1.76
CA GLU A 263 12.46 -0.84 2.18
C GLU A 263 13.45 0.30 2.53
N ASP A 264 14.73 0.18 2.12
CA ASP A 264 15.72 1.25 2.20
C ASP A 264 15.62 2.16 0.97
N TYR A 265 14.56 2.96 0.94
CA TYR A 265 14.25 3.83 -0.20
C TYR A 265 15.27 4.95 -0.40
N ALA A 266 16.06 5.31 0.63
CA ALA A 266 17.05 6.37 0.54
C ALA A 266 18.28 5.87 -0.24
N THR A 267 18.85 4.74 0.14
CA THR A 267 19.99 4.15 -0.59
C THR A 267 19.56 3.60 -1.95
N ALA A 268 18.35 3.05 -2.07
CA ALA A 268 17.80 2.65 -3.37
C ALA A 268 17.74 3.83 -4.36
N HIS A 269 17.33 5.01 -3.89
CA HIS A 269 17.26 6.21 -4.71
C HIS A 269 18.65 6.61 -5.27
N GLU A 270 19.67 6.61 -4.42
CA GLU A 270 21.05 6.92 -4.81
C GLU A 270 21.55 5.95 -5.89
N ASP A 271 21.31 4.65 -5.72
CA ASP A 271 21.69 3.62 -6.68
C ASP A 271 20.96 3.78 -8.02
N PHE A 272 19.65 4.05 -8.02
CA PHE A 272 18.93 4.32 -9.27
C PHE A 272 19.42 5.60 -9.95
N GLN A 273 19.77 6.63 -9.17
CA GLN A 273 20.35 7.86 -9.70
C GLN A 273 21.71 7.61 -10.36
N GLN A 274 22.61 6.88 -9.69
CA GLN A 274 23.90 6.49 -10.26
C GLN A 274 23.75 5.63 -11.52
N SER A 275 22.79 4.71 -11.54
CA SER A 275 22.46 3.92 -12.73
C SER A 275 22.05 4.80 -13.91
N LEU A 276 21.21 5.81 -13.67
CA LEU A 276 20.72 6.75 -14.69
C LEU A 276 21.78 7.74 -15.16
N GLU A 277 22.75 8.08 -14.31
CA GLU A 277 23.92 8.89 -14.68
C GLU A 277 24.83 8.14 -15.66
N LEU A 278 25.01 6.83 -15.47
CA LEU A 278 25.78 5.97 -16.37
C LEU A 278 25.02 5.67 -17.67
N ASN A 279 23.73 5.36 -17.59
CA ASN A 279 22.88 5.16 -18.76
C ASN A 279 21.49 5.77 -18.56
N LYS A 280 21.20 6.83 -19.31
CA LYS A 280 19.95 7.58 -19.23
C LYS A 280 18.75 6.84 -19.81
N ASN A 281 18.92 5.91 -20.74
CA ASN A 281 17.82 5.24 -21.45
C ASN A 281 17.36 4.00 -20.69
N GLN A 282 16.79 4.19 -19.50
CA GLN A 282 16.34 3.12 -18.62
C GLN A 282 15.00 3.50 -17.96
N PRO A 283 13.86 3.35 -18.67
CA PRO A 283 12.56 3.74 -18.13
C PRO A 283 12.18 2.98 -16.85
N ILE A 284 12.65 1.73 -16.71
CA ILE A 284 12.44 0.92 -15.51
C ILE A 284 13.18 1.53 -14.31
N ALA A 285 14.45 1.94 -14.47
CA ALA A 285 15.19 2.58 -13.38
C ALA A 285 14.55 3.93 -12.99
N MET A 286 14.01 4.68 -13.96
CA MET A 286 13.25 5.90 -13.69
C MET A 286 11.95 5.64 -12.92
N LEU A 287 11.21 4.57 -13.27
CA LEU A 287 10.03 4.15 -12.53
C LEU A 287 10.39 3.82 -11.08
N TYR A 288 11.40 2.99 -10.85
CA TYR A 288 11.82 2.64 -9.48
C TYR A 288 12.36 3.84 -8.71
N LYS A 289 13.09 4.76 -9.35
CA LYS A 289 13.44 6.06 -8.75
C LYS A 289 12.18 6.85 -8.33
N GLY A 290 11.16 6.93 -9.18
CA GLY A 290 9.89 7.55 -8.84
C GLY A 290 9.17 6.85 -7.67
N LEU A 291 9.20 5.51 -7.63
CA LEU A 291 8.65 4.72 -6.53
C LEU A 291 9.39 4.97 -5.22
N THR A 292 10.73 5.13 -5.24
CA THR A 292 11.47 5.49 -4.02
C THR A 292 11.01 6.83 -3.44
N PHE A 293 10.75 7.83 -4.29
CA PHE A 293 10.17 9.10 -3.85
C PHE A 293 8.75 8.95 -3.33
N PHE A 294 7.92 8.14 -4.01
CA PHE A 294 6.55 7.87 -3.62
C PHE A 294 6.47 7.28 -2.21
N HIS A 295 7.25 6.23 -1.91
CA HIS A 295 7.28 5.60 -0.59
C HIS A 295 7.91 6.50 0.49
N ARG A 296 8.77 7.44 0.12
CA ARG A 296 9.28 8.50 1.02
C ARG A 296 8.29 9.64 1.26
N GLY A 297 7.13 9.63 0.61
CA GLY A 297 6.11 10.71 0.71
C GLY A 297 6.42 11.95 -0.15
N LEU A 298 7.47 11.91 -0.97
CA LEU A 298 7.88 12.98 -1.88
C LEU A 298 7.09 12.88 -3.20
N LEU A 299 5.78 13.13 -3.11
CA LEU A 299 4.84 12.86 -4.20
C LEU A 299 5.09 13.70 -5.46
N LYS A 300 5.60 14.93 -5.33
CA LYS A 300 5.83 15.82 -6.49
C LYS A 300 7.03 15.33 -7.32
N GLU A 301 8.09 14.94 -6.63
CA GLU A 301 9.31 14.37 -7.19
C GLU A 301 9.02 13.00 -7.83
N ALA A 302 8.15 12.20 -7.21
CA ALA A 302 7.66 10.95 -7.77
C ALA A 302 6.92 11.17 -9.10
N ILE A 303 5.99 12.14 -9.14
CA ILE A 303 5.23 12.49 -10.34
C ILE A 303 6.15 12.91 -11.49
N GLU A 304 7.17 13.74 -11.23
CA GLU A 304 8.10 14.15 -12.29
C GLU A 304 8.91 12.94 -12.80
N SER A 305 9.39 12.09 -11.90
CA SER A 305 10.13 10.87 -12.27
C SER A 305 9.29 9.92 -13.11
N PHE A 306 7.99 9.73 -12.79
CA PHE A 306 7.09 8.93 -13.61
C PHE A 306 6.81 9.55 -14.97
N LYS A 307 6.70 10.88 -15.06
CA LYS A 307 6.59 11.57 -16.34
C LYS A 307 7.84 11.44 -17.18
N GLU A 308 9.02 11.50 -16.58
CA GLU A 308 10.30 11.24 -17.28
C GLU A 308 10.35 9.82 -17.84
N ALA A 309 9.93 8.81 -17.06
CA ALA A 309 9.83 7.44 -17.55
C ALA A 309 8.87 7.33 -18.76
N LEU A 310 7.73 8.04 -18.72
CA LEU A 310 6.76 8.07 -19.82
C LEU A 310 7.24 8.84 -21.06
N LYS A 311 8.13 9.83 -20.90
CA LYS A 311 8.79 10.51 -22.04
C LYS A 311 9.68 9.55 -22.82
N GLN A 312 10.29 8.56 -22.15
CA GLN A 312 11.12 7.54 -22.80
C GLN A 312 10.30 6.39 -23.36
N LYS A 313 9.34 5.88 -22.57
CA LYS A 313 8.45 4.78 -22.96
C LYS A 313 7.00 5.21 -22.80
N VAL A 314 6.38 5.57 -23.92
CA VAL A 314 4.97 6.04 -23.96
C VAL A 314 4.01 4.93 -23.53
N ASP A 315 4.26 3.69 -23.96
CA ASP A 315 3.41 2.53 -23.67
C ASP A 315 3.83 1.83 -22.37
N PHE A 316 4.00 2.60 -21.29
CA PHE A 316 4.43 2.08 -19.99
C PHE A 316 3.29 2.08 -18.97
N ILE A 317 2.57 0.94 -18.92
CA ILE A 317 1.38 0.75 -18.07
C ILE A 317 1.69 1.01 -16.59
N ASP A 318 2.80 0.47 -16.06
CA ASP A 318 3.18 0.64 -14.66
C ASP A 318 3.52 2.08 -14.28
N ALA A 319 4.07 2.86 -15.21
CA ALA A 319 4.32 4.28 -14.98
C ALA A 319 3.00 5.07 -14.95
N TYR A 320 2.05 4.80 -15.86
CA TYR A 320 0.72 5.43 -15.78
C TYR A 320 -0.06 5.04 -14.52
N LYS A 321 0.02 3.77 -14.11
CA LYS A 321 -0.57 3.27 -12.86
C LYS A 321 0.01 4.00 -11.65
N SER A 322 1.35 4.06 -11.55
CA SER A 322 2.06 4.72 -10.45
C SER A 322 1.81 6.23 -10.44
N LEU A 323 1.73 6.85 -11.61
CA LEU A 323 1.37 8.26 -11.76
C LEU A 323 -0.06 8.54 -11.28
N GLY A 324 -1.02 7.70 -11.67
CA GLY A 324 -2.40 7.81 -11.19
C GLY A 324 -2.51 7.66 -9.67
N GLN A 325 -1.75 6.72 -9.11
CA GLN A 325 -1.67 6.55 -7.66
C GLN A 325 -1.03 7.76 -6.97
N ALA A 326 0.06 8.32 -7.49
CA ALA A 326 0.67 9.53 -6.95
C ALA A 326 -0.26 10.75 -7.01
N TYR A 327 -1.03 10.91 -8.09
CA TYR A 327 -2.05 11.97 -8.17
C TYR A 327 -3.20 11.77 -7.19
N ARG A 328 -3.63 10.52 -6.96
CA ARG A 328 -4.64 10.19 -5.94
C ARG A 328 -4.14 10.60 -4.55
N GLU A 329 -2.91 10.24 -4.18
CA GLU A 329 -2.34 10.59 -2.87
C GLU A 329 -2.15 12.12 -2.72
N LEU A 330 -1.89 12.83 -3.83
CA LEU A 330 -1.84 14.29 -3.84
C LEU A 330 -3.23 14.95 -3.76
N GLY A 331 -4.32 14.18 -3.90
CA GLY A 331 -5.70 14.66 -3.93
C GLY A 331 -6.14 15.24 -5.28
N ASN A 332 -5.35 15.06 -6.36
CA ASN A 332 -5.72 15.49 -7.70
C ASN A 332 -6.50 14.38 -8.43
N PHE A 333 -7.81 14.37 -8.22
CA PHE A 333 -8.71 13.33 -8.74
C PHE A 333 -8.80 13.30 -10.28
N GLU A 334 -8.81 14.46 -10.93
CA GLU A 334 -8.90 14.55 -12.40
C GLU A 334 -7.68 13.93 -13.08
N ALA A 335 -6.48 14.34 -12.66
CA ALA A 335 -5.23 13.82 -13.21
C ALA A 335 -5.02 12.32 -12.88
N ALA A 336 -5.47 11.87 -11.72
CA ALA A 336 -5.46 10.46 -11.35
C ALA A 336 -6.37 9.63 -12.28
N THR A 337 -7.58 10.12 -12.55
CA THR A 337 -8.54 9.47 -13.45
C THR A 337 -8.00 9.36 -14.86
N GLU A 338 -7.41 10.43 -15.39
CA GLU A 338 -6.80 10.43 -16.72
C GLU A 338 -5.65 9.41 -16.81
N SER A 339 -4.77 9.36 -15.80
CA SER A 339 -3.63 8.44 -15.76
C SER A 339 -4.07 6.97 -15.71
N PHE A 340 -5.05 6.64 -14.86
CA PHE A 340 -5.60 5.29 -14.81
C PHE A 340 -6.37 4.92 -16.10
N GLN A 341 -7.07 5.88 -16.72
CA GLN A 341 -7.73 5.65 -18.00
C GLN A 341 -6.70 5.36 -19.09
N LYS A 342 -5.59 6.09 -19.16
CA LYS A 342 -4.48 5.82 -20.10
C LYS A 342 -3.88 4.43 -19.89
N ALA A 343 -3.64 4.01 -18.64
CA ALA A 343 -3.18 2.65 -18.35
C ALA A 343 -4.17 1.57 -18.83
N LEU A 344 -5.49 1.80 -18.68
CA LEU A 344 -6.53 0.86 -19.15
C LEU A 344 -6.77 0.90 -20.66
N LEU A 345 -6.42 2.00 -21.34
CA LEU A 345 -6.43 2.06 -22.81
C LEU A 345 -5.31 1.18 -23.39
N LEU A 346 -4.14 1.17 -22.75
CA LEU A 346 -3.03 0.29 -23.12
C LEU A 346 -3.33 -1.18 -22.81
N ASN A 347 -3.89 -1.48 -21.63
CA ASN A 347 -4.34 -2.82 -21.28
C ASN A 347 -5.66 -2.80 -20.51
N GLN A 348 -6.74 -3.15 -21.22
CA GLN A 348 -8.10 -3.16 -20.67
C GLN A 348 -8.31 -4.20 -19.56
N ASN A 349 -7.45 -5.22 -19.50
CA ASN A 349 -7.52 -6.32 -18.54
C ASN A 349 -6.49 -6.18 -17.41
N HIS A 350 -5.88 -5.01 -17.23
CA HIS A 350 -4.93 -4.78 -16.15
C HIS A 350 -5.63 -4.68 -14.78
N VAL A 351 -5.67 -5.79 -14.05
CA VAL A 351 -6.44 -5.97 -12.80
C VAL A 351 -6.07 -4.94 -11.73
N GLN A 352 -4.78 -4.69 -11.52
CA GLN A 352 -4.31 -3.73 -10.50
C GLN A 352 -4.78 -2.30 -10.80
N THR A 353 -4.82 -1.90 -12.08
CA THR A 353 -5.32 -0.56 -12.44
C THR A 353 -6.83 -0.46 -12.22
N LEU A 354 -7.60 -1.51 -12.55
CA LEU A 354 -9.03 -1.56 -12.26
C LEU A 354 -9.32 -1.45 -10.77
N GLN A 355 -8.52 -2.12 -9.93
CA GLN A 355 -8.60 -2.01 -8.47
C GLN A 355 -8.35 -0.59 -7.99
N LEU A 356 -7.19 -0.01 -8.34
CA LEU A 356 -6.78 1.30 -7.86
C LEU A 356 -7.74 2.41 -8.32
N ARG A 357 -8.19 2.34 -9.58
CA ARG A 357 -9.21 3.26 -10.10
C ARG A 357 -10.55 3.08 -9.39
N GLY A 358 -10.98 1.83 -9.16
CA GLY A 358 -12.21 1.53 -8.42
C GLY A 358 -12.17 2.08 -6.99
N MET A 359 -11.04 1.93 -6.29
CA MET A 359 -10.83 2.49 -4.95
C MET A 359 -10.87 4.02 -4.97
N MET A 360 -10.18 4.63 -5.92
CA MET A 360 -10.21 6.09 -6.10
C MET A 360 -11.64 6.60 -6.31
N LEU A 361 -12.43 5.96 -7.19
CA LEU A 361 -13.82 6.29 -7.44
C LEU A 361 -14.70 6.09 -6.21
N TYR A 362 -14.46 5.04 -5.43
CA TYR A 362 -15.14 4.79 -4.15
C TYR A 362 -14.88 5.94 -3.17
N HIS A 363 -13.63 6.35 -2.98
CA HIS A 363 -13.28 7.45 -2.09
C HIS A 363 -13.81 8.80 -2.56
N HIS A 364 -13.96 8.99 -3.88
CA HIS A 364 -14.58 10.18 -4.45
C HIS A 364 -16.12 10.19 -4.31
N GLY A 365 -16.74 9.06 -3.95
CA GLY A 365 -18.20 8.93 -3.83
C GLY A 365 -18.90 8.44 -5.10
N SER A 366 -18.17 8.19 -6.19
CA SER A 366 -18.70 7.64 -7.45
C SER A 366 -18.91 6.12 -7.36
N LEU A 367 -19.75 5.68 -6.42
CA LEU A 367 -19.92 4.27 -6.02
C LEU A 367 -20.37 3.36 -7.17
N GLN A 368 -21.23 3.84 -8.07
CA GLN A 368 -21.68 3.07 -9.23
C GLN A 368 -20.55 2.77 -10.23
N GLU A 369 -19.66 3.75 -10.48
CA GLU A 369 -18.51 3.55 -11.36
C GLU A 369 -17.44 2.68 -10.70
N ALA A 370 -17.24 2.83 -9.39
CA ALA A 370 -16.38 1.96 -8.60
C ALA A 370 -16.83 0.49 -8.74
N LEU A 371 -18.14 0.22 -8.60
CA LEU A 371 -18.70 -1.11 -8.81
C LEU A 371 -18.47 -1.68 -10.20
N LYS A 372 -18.52 -0.86 -11.26
CA LYS A 372 -18.21 -1.33 -12.63
C LYS A 372 -16.78 -1.84 -12.71
N ASN A 373 -15.83 -1.11 -12.13
CA ASN A 373 -14.42 -1.49 -12.10
C ASN A 373 -14.19 -2.76 -11.26
N PHE A 374 -14.79 -2.87 -10.06
CA PHE A 374 -14.67 -4.08 -9.25
C PHE A 374 -15.35 -5.29 -9.88
N LYS A 375 -16.49 -5.13 -10.55
CA LYS A 375 -17.13 -6.21 -11.33
C LYS A 375 -16.21 -6.67 -12.46
N ARG A 376 -15.55 -5.75 -13.18
CA ARG A 376 -14.59 -6.10 -14.22
C ARG A 376 -13.36 -6.83 -13.65
N CYS A 377 -12.80 -6.34 -12.55
CA CYS A 377 -11.72 -7.03 -11.84
C CYS A 377 -12.11 -8.49 -11.50
N LEU A 378 -13.31 -8.71 -10.98
CA LEU A 378 -13.80 -10.03 -10.59
C LEU A 378 -14.20 -10.93 -11.78
N GLN A 379 -14.37 -10.38 -12.97
CA GLN A 379 -14.50 -11.17 -14.20
C GLN A 379 -13.16 -11.76 -14.62
N LEU A 380 -12.06 -11.03 -14.38
CA LEU A 380 -10.70 -11.44 -14.71
C LEU A 380 -10.13 -12.37 -13.64
N GLU A 381 -10.29 -11.99 -12.36
CA GLU A 381 -9.84 -12.75 -11.20
C GLU A 381 -11.02 -12.98 -10.23
N PRO A 382 -11.76 -14.09 -10.37
CA PRO A 382 -12.95 -14.37 -9.55
C PRO A 382 -12.70 -14.42 -8.04
N TYR A 383 -11.48 -14.78 -7.66
CA TYR A 383 -11.04 -15.00 -6.27
C TYR A 383 -10.24 -13.82 -5.68
N ASN A 384 -10.19 -12.68 -6.37
CA ASN A 384 -9.48 -11.53 -5.87
C ASN A 384 -10.19 -10.94 -4.63
N GLU A 385 -9.59 -11.13 -3.45
CA GLU A 385 -10.17 -10.75 -2.15
C GLU A 385 -10.42 -9.24 -2.04
N VAL A 386 -9.46 -8.42 -2.52
CA VAL A 386 -9.54 -6.95 -2.50
C VAL A 386 -10.73 -6.46 -3.31
N CYS A 387 -10.92 -6.97 -4.54
CA CYS A 387 -12.06 -6.57 -5.37
C CYS A 387 -13.40 -7.04 -4.82
N GLN A 388 -13.47 -8.23 -4.21
CA GLN A 388 -14.70 -8.69 -3.55
C GLN A 388 -15.02 -7.82 -2.32
N TYR A 389 -14.02 -7.51 -1.50
CA TYR A 389 -14.15 -6.61 -0.35
C TYR A 389 -14.68 -5.26 -0.76
N MET A 390 -14.01 -4.60 -1.71
CA MET A 390 -14.39 -3.25 -2.16
C MET A 390 -15.73 -3.24 -2.88
N LYS A 391 -16.11 -4.31 -3.60
CA LYS A 391 -17.45 -4.47 -4.16
C LYS A 391 -18.51 -4.55 -3.05
N GLY A 392 -18.29 -5.38 -2.03
CA GLY A 392 -19.18 -5.50 -0.88
C GLY A 392 -19.34 -4.17 -0.15
N LEU A 393 -18.22 -3.50 0.12
CA LEU A 393 -18.17 -2.19 0.75
C LEU A 393 -18.91 -1.11 -0.08
N SER A 394 -18.74 -1.12 -1.40
CA SER A 394 -19.46 -0.20 -2.29
C SER A 394 -20.98 -0.41 -2.25
N HIS A 395 -21.46 -1.67 -2.20
CA HIS A 395 -22.90 -1.95 -2.03
C HIS A 395 -23.41 -1.49 -0.66
N VAL A 396 -22.66 -1.71 0.40
CA VAL A 396 -23.00 -1.25 1.77
C VAL A 396 -23.08 0.26 1.84
N ALA A 397 -22.11 0.96 1.22
CA ALA A 397 -22.09 2.42 1.17
C ALA A 397 -23.33 3.01 0.45
N MET A 398 -23.88 2.31 -0.56
CA MET A 398 -25.12 2.70 -1.23
C MET A 398 -26.40 2.24 -0.50
N GLY A 399 -26.30 1.62 0.69
CA GLY A 399 -27.44 1.05 1.41
C GLY A 399 -27.99 -0.26 0.83
N GLN A 400 -27.30 -0.86 -0.15
CA GLN A 400 -27.69 -2.14 -0.78
C GLN A 400 -27.13 -3.33 0.01
N PHE A 401 -27.54 -3.47 1.28
CA PHE A 401 -26.96 -4.43 2.22
C PHE A 401 -27.06 -5.89 1.74
N TYR A 402 -28.18 -6.29 1.13
CA TYR A 402 -28.37 -7.65 0.63
C TYR A 402 -27.31 -8.05 -0.42
N GLU A 403 -27.07 -7.19 -1.42
CA GLU A 403 -26.05 -7.43 -2.45
C GLU A 403 -24.62 -7.37 -1.86
N GLY A 404 -24.40 -6.50 -0.87
CA GLY A 404 -23.15 -6.44 -0.12
C GLY A 404 -22.85 -7.76 0.60
N ILE A 405 -23.81 -8.27 1.37
CA ILE A 405 -23.71 -9.55 2.10
C ILE A 405 -23.47 -10.71 1.13
N LYS A 406 -24.16 -10.72 -0.02
CA LYS A 406 -23.97 -11.74 -1.07
C LYS A 406 -22.56 -11.72 -1.62
N ALA A 407 -22.01 -10.55 -1.93
CA ALA A 407 -20.64 -10.40 -2.41
C ALA A 407 -19.61 -10.85 -1.36
N GLN A 408 -19.79 -10.43 -0.11
CA GLN A 408 -18.89 -10.80 0.99
C GLN A 408 -18.94 -12.30 1.32
N THR A 409 -20.12 -12.92 1.26
CA THR A 409 -20.29 -14.36 1.50
C THR A 409 -19.52 -15.18 0.48
N LYS A 410 -19.36 -14.69 -0.76
CA LYS A 410 -18.57 -15.38 -1.79
C LYS A 410 -17.09 -15.53 -1.40
N VAL A 411 -16.51 -14.58 -0.67
CA VAL A 411 -15.13 -14.66 -0.16
C VAL A 411 -15.00 -15.75 0.88
N MET A 412 -16.02 -15.92 1.73
CA MET A 412 -16.07 -16.94 2.76
C MET A 412 -16.25 -18.38 2.23
N LEU A 413 -16.58 -18.55 0.95
CA LEU A 413 -16.61 -19.89 0.35
C LEU A 413 -15.20 -20.48 0.20
N ASN A 414 -14.18 -19.62 0.18
CA ASN A 414 -12.77 -20.00 0.12
C ASN A 414 -12.11 -19.80 1.48
N ASP A 415 -12.67 -20.39 2.53
CA ASP A 415 -12.13 -20.26 3.88
C ASP A 415 -10.66 -20.73 3.93
N PRO A 416 -9.76 -19.97 4.61
CA PRO A 416 -8.39 -20.41 4.82
C PRO A 416 -8.38 -21.78 5.50
N LEU A 417 -7.55 -22.70 4.99
CA LEU A 417 -7.45 -24.04 5.54
C LEU A 417 -7.05 -23.99 7.04
N PRO A 418 -7.49 -24.95 7.87
CA PRO A 418 -7.09 -25.00 9.28
C PRO A 418 -5.57 -24.94 9.44
N GLY A 419 -5.05 -23.90 10.10
CA GLY A 419 -3.62 -23.67 10.29
C GLY A 419 -3.00 -22.59 9.37
N GLN A 420 -3.71 -22.17 8.33
CA GLN A 420 -3.31 -21.03 7.50
C GLN A 420 -3.74 -19.71 8.16
N LYS A 421 -2.83 -18.73 8.24
CA LYS A 421 -3.19 -17.37 8.68
C LYS A 421 -4.12 -16.76 7.64
N ALA A 422 -5.29 -16.31 8.09
CA ALA A 422 -6.22 -15.55 7.25
C ALA A 422 -5.56 -14.24 6.78
N SER A 423 -5.81 -13.84 5.53
CA SER A 423 -5.37 -12.54 5.04
C SER A 423 -6.10 -11.41 5.80
N PRO A 424 -5.47 -10.23 5.96
CA PRO A 424 -6.13 -9.05 6.51
C PRO A 424 -7.42 -8.69 5.73
N GLU A 425 -7.39 -8.85 4.41
CA GLU A 425 -8.51 -8.60 3.50
C GLU A 425 -9.68 -9.54 3.79
N TYR A 426 -9.41 -10.83 3.97
CA TYR A 426 -10.43 -11.81 4.38
C TYR A 426 -11.07 -11.42 5.72
N LEU A 427 -10.26 -11.00 6.71
CA LEU A 427 -10.79 -10.56 8.00
C LEU A 427 -11.67 -9.31 7.87
N LYS A 428 -11.23 -8.30 7.10
CA LYS A 428 -12.03 -7.11 6.79
C LYS A 428 -13.38 -7.49 6.18
N VAL A 429 -13.40 -8.41 5.21
CA VAL A 429 -14.65 -8.91 4.58
C VAL A 429 -15.56 -9.57 5.61
N LYS A 430 -15.01 -10.41 6.48
CA LYS A 430 -15.77 -11.14 7.50
C LYS A 430 -16.47 -10.19 8.48
N TYR A 431 -15.75 -9.20 9.01
CA TYR A 431 -16.34 -8.20 9.92
C TYR A 431 -17.35 -7.32 9.21
N LEU A 432 -17.02 -6.84 8.01
CA LEU A 432 -17.92 -6.02 7.21
C LEU A 432 -19.23 -6.77 6.91
N ARG A 433 -19.18 -8.08 6.68
CA ARG A 433 -20.37 -8.92 6.48
C ARG A 433 -21.27 -8.97 7.70
N GLU A 434 -20.74 -9.28 8.87
CA GLU A 434 -21.56 -9.33 10.08
C GLU A 434 -22.14 -7.96 10.41
N TYR A 435 -21.37 -6.89 10.20
CA TYR A 435 -21.89 -5.53 10.31
C TYR A 435 -23.00 -5.23 9.30
N SER A 436 -22.83 -5.65 8.04
CA SER A 436 -23.85 -5.48 6.99
C SER A 436 -25.13 -6.25 7.30
N ARG A 437 -25.02 -7.46 7.88
CA ARG A 437 -26.17 -8.25 8.32
C ARG A 437 -26.91 -7.59 9.47
N TYR A 438 -26.16 -7.08 10.45
CA TYR A 438 -26.72 -6.31 11.55
C TYR A 438 -27.49 -5.09 11.04
N LEU A 439 -26.87 -4.26 10.20
CA LEU A 439 -27.54 -3.10 9.61
C LEU A 439 -28.78 -3.49 8.81
N HIS A 440 -28.69 -4.55 8.00
CA HIS A 440 -29.82 -5.03 7.20
C HIS A 440 -31.01 -5.44 8.06
N ALA A 441 -30.77 -6.10 9.20
CA ALA A 441 -31.81 -6.54 10.12
C ALA A 441 -32.50 -5.39 10.87
N HIS A 442 -31.81 -4.24 11.03
CA HIS A 442 -32.29 -3.08 11.79
C HIS A 442 -32.72 -1.91 10.91
N LEU A 443 -32.87 -2.12 9.59
CA LEU A 443 -33.27 -1.06 8.67
C LEU A 443 -34.62 -0.44 9.04
N ASP A 444 -35.55 -1.27 9.50
CA ASP A 444 -36.92 -0.86 9.81
C ASP A 444 -37.12 -0.61 11.32
N THR A 445 -36.05 -0.68 12.12
CA THR A 445 -36.06 -0.31 13.53
C THR A 445 -36.16 1.20 13.69
N PRO A 446 -36.93 1.71 14.68
CA PRO A 446 -36.97 3.12 14.99
C PRO A 446 -35.58 3.70 15.24
N LEU A 447 -35.27 4.86 14.64
CA LEU A 447 -33.93 5.46 14.77
C LEU A 447 -33.54 5.74 16.23
N ALA A 448 -34.52 6.03 17.09
CA ALA A 448 -34.30 6.27 18.52
C ALA A 448 -33.87 5.00 19.31
N GLU A 449 -34.20 3.82 18.79
CA GLU A 449 -33.90 2.52 19.41
C GLU A 449 -32.60 1.91 18.89
N TYR A 450 -32.12 2.36 17.73
CA TYR A 450 -30.86 1.92 17.14
C TYR A 450 -29.67 2.15 18.11
N ASN A 451 -28.99 1.07 18.52
CA ASN A 451 -27.87 1.17 19.46
C ASN A 451 -26.79 0.10 19.23
N ILE A 452 -25.86 0.42 18.33
CA ILE A 452 -24.69 -0.44 18.04
C ILE A 452 -23.90 -0.83 19.29
N ASP A 453 -23.94 -0.02 20.35
CA ASP A 453 -23.11 -0.25 21.52
C ASP A 453 -23.60 -1.39 22.41
N VAL A 454 -24.92 -1.55 22.45
CA VAL A 454 -25.60 -2.64 23.14
C VAL A 454 -25.70 -3.86 22.23
N ASP A 455 -25.95 -3.63 20.94
CA ASP A 455 -26.30 -4.69 20.00
C ASP A 455 -25.08 -5.46 19.48
N LEU A 456 -23.91 -4.82 19.40
CA LEU A 456 -22.65 -5.49 19.07
C LEU A 456 -21.78 -5.73 20.32
N PRO A 457 -21.32 -6.96 20.57
CA PRO A 457 -20.43 -7.26 21.69
C PRO A 457 -19.16 -6.41 21.65
N GLY A 458 -18.69 -5.93 22.81
CA GLY A 458 -17.43 -5.18 22.91
C GLY A 458 -16.23 -5.96 22.34
N SER A 459 -16.22 -7.28 22.52
CA SER A 459 -15.20 -8.15 21.92
C SER A 459 -15.24 -8.17 20.40
N PHE A 460 -16.42 -8.08 19.77
CA PHE A 460 -16.51 -7.98 18.31
C PHE A 460 -15.87 -6.70 17.80
N LYS A 461 -16.17 -5.57 18.45
CA LYS A 461 -15.59 -4.25 18.11
C LYS A 461 -14.07 -4.25 18.30
N ASP A 462 -13.58 -4.82 19.39
CA ASP A 462 -12.14 -4.93 19.68
C ASP A 462 -11.41 -5.80 18.65
N HIS A 463 -11.94 -6.98 18.32
CA HIS A 463 -11.33 -7.85 17.32
C HIS A 463 -11.41 -7.27 15.90
N TRP A 464 -12.48 -6.54 15.57
CA TRP A 464 -12.58 -5.84 14.31
C TRP A 464 -11.53 -4.74 14.20
N ALA A 465 -11.40 -3.89 15.23
CA ALA A 465 -10.39 -2.83 15.27
C ALA A 465 -8.96 -3.40 15.19
N LYS A 466 -8.70 -4.54 15.84
CA LYS A 466 -7.40 -5.21 15.84
C LYS A 466 -7.16 -6.17 14.67
N MET A 467 -8.13 -6.32 13.75
CA MET A 467 -8.07 -7.27 12.63
C MET A 467 -7.70 -8.69 13.08
N LEU A 468 -8.35 -9.19 14.15
CA LEU A 468 -8.10 -10.53 14.71
C LEU A 468 -9.07 -11.57 14.14
N ALA A 469 -8.66 -12.83 14.07
CA ALA A 469 -9.54 -13.93 13.66
C ALA A 469 -10.56 -14.26 14.75
N VAL A 470 -11.82 -14.46 14.38
CA VAL A 470 -12.91 -14.80 15.31
C VAL A 470 -12.72 -16.21 15.87
N LYS A 471 -12.05 -16.36 17.02
CA LYS A 471 -12.13 -17.52 17.93
C LYS A 471 -11.95 -17.08 19.39
N MET A 472 -12.76 -17.71 20.24
CA MET A 472 -12.93 -17.49 21.68
C MET A 472 -11.60 -17.56 22.44
N THR A 473 -11.27 -16.45 23.14
CA THR A 473 -10.23 -16.27 24.17
C THR A 473 -8.86 -16.93 23.94
N PHE A 474 -7.83 -16.11 23.70
CA PHE A 474 -6.75 -15.85 24.67
C PHE A 474 -6.00 -14.58 24.27
N PHE A 475 -5.67 -13.77 25.27
CA PHE A 475 -4.91 -12.53 25.17
C PHE A 475 -3.56 -12.76 24.46
N PHE A 476 -3.31 -12.01 23.40
CA PHE A 476 -1.95 -11.62 23.02
C PHE A 476 -1.98 -10.18 22.55
N PHE A 477 -1.76 -9.26 23.49
CA PHE A 477 -1.23 -7.95 23.18
C PHE A 477 0.23 -8.17 22.80
N THR A 478 0.58 -8.04 21.52
CA THR A 478 1.97 -7.93 21.13
C THR A 478 2.49 -6.58 21.62
N TRP A 479 3.15 -6.61 22.76
CA TRP A 479 4.15 -5.62 23.13
C TRP A 479 5.15 -5.50 21.99
N THR A 480 5.13 -4.39 21.25
CA THR A 480 6.35 -3.93 20.59
C THR A 480 7.28 -3.49 21.72
N ARG A 481 8.12 -4.42 22.16
CA ARG A 481 9.40 -4.09 22.80
C ARG A 481 10.03 -3.01 21.94
N GLY A 482 10.38 -1.89 22.58
CA GLY A 482 11.01 -0.75 21.93
C GLY A 482 12.00 -1.22 20.87
N SER A 483 11.74 -0.81 19.63
CA SER A 483 12.68 -0.96 18.53
C SER A 483 14.03 -0.49 19.05
N GLN A 484 15.01 -1.39 19.03
CA GLN A 484 16.39 -1.06 19.35
C GLN A 484 16.76 0.19 18.55
N PHE A 485 17.09 1.27 19.25
CA PHE A 485 17.62 2.48 18.64
C PHE A 485 18.74 2.08 17.71
N ASN A 486 18.57 2.40 16.42
CA ASN A 486 19.63 2.30 15.43
C ASN A 486 20.80 3.15 15.96
N THR A 487 21.93 2.53 16.24
CA THR A 487 23.11 3.13 16.93
C THR A 487 23.82 4.21 16.12
N LYS A 488 23.15 4.81 15.13
CA LYS A 488 23.69 5.82 14.21
C LYS A 488 23.26 7.26 14.50
N THR A 489 22.26 7.51 15.35
CA THR A 489 21.83 8.88 15.69
C THR A 489 22.64 9.45 16.87
N LYS A 490 23.34 10.57 16.66
CA LYS A 490 23.88 11.43 17.74
C LYS A 490 23.11 12.75 17.76
N ASP A 491 22.98 13.31 18.96
CA ASP A 491 22.40 14.62 19.30
C ASP A 491 20.98 14.88 18.79
N GLY A 492 20.01 14.43 19.60
CA GLY A 492 18.62 14.84 19.53
C GLY A 492 18.11 15.23 20.90
N PHE A 493 17.03 16.00 20.97
CA PHE A 493 16.35 16.29 22.23
C PHE A 493 14.96 15.69 22.20
N THR A 494 14.55 15.17 23.35
CA THR A 494 13.24 14.57 23.57
C THR A 494 12.47 15.45 24.54
N VAL A 495 11.27 15.87 24.13
CA VAL A 495 10.36 16.65 24.96
C VAL A 495 9.18 15.76 25.32
N ASN A 496 8.98 15.52 26.61
CA ASN A 496 7.79 14.88 27.12
C ASN A 496 6.79 15.95 27.55
N THR A 497 5.61 15.94 26.95
CA THR A 497 4.52 16.84 27.35
C THR A 497 3.81 16.28 28.58
N LYS A 498 3.38 17.19 29.45
CA LYS A 498 2.60 16.89 30.66
C LYS A 498 1.22 17.49 30.52
N VAL A 499 0.22 16.71 30.91
CA VAL A 499 -1.19 17.02 30.75
C VAL A 499 -1.82 17.14 32.13
N PRO A 500 -2.18 18.34 32.61
CA PRO A 500 -2.78 18.50 33.93
C PRO A 500 -4.16 17.82 33.98
N SER A 501 -4.50 17.19 35.10
CA SER A 501 -5.83 16.63 35.35
C SER A 501 -6.80 17.72 35.83
N LEU A 502 -8.02 17.73 35.28
CA LEU A 502 -9.12 18.56 35.77
C LEU A 502 -9.86 17.89 36.94
N LYS A 503 -9.89 16.55 36.97
CA LYS A 503 -10.51 15.75 38.02
C LYS A 503 -9.70 15.78 39.32
N ASP A 504 -8.41 15.48 39.22
CA ASP A 504 -7.50 15.37 40.36
C ASP A 504 -6.57 16.59 40.39
N GLN A 505 -6.93 17.61 41.17
CA GLN A 505 -6.15 18.85 41.27
C GLN A 505 -4.69 18.56 41.66
N GLY A 506 -3.75 19.08 40.87
CA GLY A 506 -2.31 18.94 41.09
C GLY A 506 -1.69 17.65 40.54
N LYS A 507 -2.47 16.77 39.90
CA LYS A 507 -1.91 15.63 39.15
C LYS A 507 -1.68 15.97 37.69
N GLU A 508 -0.61 15.43 37.14
CA GLU A 508 -0.28 15.52 35.72
C GLU A 508 -0.12 14.12 35.13
N TYR A 509 -0.62 13.94 33.92
CA TYR A 509 -0.49 12.71 33.14
C TYR A 509 0.54 12.88 32.03
N ASP A 510 1.12 11.77 31.60
CA ASP A 510 2.02 11.77 30.46
C ASP A 510 1.23 12.02 29.16
N GLY A 511 1.63 13.04 28.40
CA GLY A 511 1.09 13.35 27.08
C GLY A 511 1.85 12.58 25.99
N PHE A 512 2.32 13.33 25.00
CA PHE A 512 3.17 12.86 23.92
C PHE A 512 4.65 13.12 24.17
N THR A 513 5.46 12.27 23.56
CA THR A 513 6.90 12.40 23.44
C THR A 513 7.23 12.91 22.05
N ILE A 514 7.87 14.07 21.96
CA ILE A 514 8.37 14.63 20.71
C ILE A 514 9.88 14.43 20.69
N THR A 515 10.36 13.66 19.73
CA THR A 515 11.79 13.41 19.56
C THR A 515 12.25 13.99 18.23
N ILE A 516 13.21 14.91 18.32
CA ILE A 516 13.87 15.52 17.18
C ILE A 516 15.31 15.01 17.17
N THR A 517 15.65 14.23 16.14
CA THR A 517 17.02 13.72 15.93
C THR A 517 17.56 14.24 14.61
N GLY A 518 18.81 14.70 14.60
CA GLY A 518 19.51 15.09 13.38
C GLY A 518 20.42 13.98 12.90
N ASP A 519 20.44 13.72 11.59
CA ASP A 519 21.50 12.92 10.96
C ASP A 519 22.63 13.83 10.46
N LYS A 520 23.83 13.26 10.25
CA LYS A 520 25.06 13.94 9.77
C LYS A 520 24.87 14.64 8.41
N VAL A 521 23.86 14.26 7.65
CA VAL A 521 23.52 14.80 6.32
C VAL A 521 22.55 15.99 6.41
N GLY A 522 22.16 16.43 7.61
CA GLY A 522 21.24 17.55 7.83
C GLY A 522 19.76 17.18 7.76
N ASN A 523 19.44 15.88 7.66
CA ASN A 523 18.07 15.40 7.76
C ASN A 523 17.61 15.44 9.23
N ILE A 524 16.52 16.14 9.51
CA ILE A 524 15.89 16.20 10.82
C ILE A 524 14.75 15.18 10.84
N LEU A 525 14.89 14.12 11.64
CA LEU A 525 13.81 13.18 11.91
C LEU A 525 12.96 13.74 13.06
N PHE A 526 11.72 14.09 12.73
CA PHE A 526 10.70 14.51 13.67
C PHE A 526 9.77 13.34 13.95
N SER A 527 9.71 12.89 15.21
CA SER A 527 8.85 11.80 15.65
C SER A 527 7.98 12.26 16.81
N VAL A 528 6.72 11.84 16.78
CA VAL A 528 5.73 12.08 17.82
C VAL A 528 5.20 10.73 18.25
N GLU A 529 5.43 10.39 19.51
CA GLU A 529 5.06 9.10 20.09
C GLU A 529 4.08 9.31 21.23
N THR A 530 3.09 8.41 21.32
CA THR A 530 2.15 8.35 22.44
C THR A 530 2.42 7.08 23.22
N GLN A 531 2.68 7.20 24.52
CA GLN A 531 2.77 6.03 25.37
C GLN A 531 1.38 5.41 25.53
N THR A 532 1.26 4.11 25.34
CA THR A 532 0.00 3.36 25.38
C THR A 532 0.00 2.35 26.53
N THR A 533 0.54 2.74 27.69
CA THR A 533 0.51 1.91 28.89
C THR A 533 -0.91 1.80 29.43
N GLU A 534 -1.26 0.63 29.97
CA GLU A 534 -2.61 0.36 30.50
C GLU A 534 -2.99 1.34 31.61
N GLU A 535 -2.05 1.62 32.53
CA GLU A 535 -2.23 2.57 33.63
C GLU A 535 -2.57 3.98 33.10
N ARG A 536 -1.83 4.45 32.10
CA ARG A 536 -2.09 5.76 31.48
C ARG A 536 -3.46 5.79 30.82
N THR A 537 -3.81 4.76 30.05
CA THR A 537 -5.13 4.69 29.40
C THR A 537 -6.26 4.72 30.42
N GLN A 538 -6.12 4.03 31.55
CA GLN A 538 -7.11 4.07 32.63
C GLN A 538 -7.24 5.47 33.27
N LEU A 539 -6.12 6.19 33.46
CA LEU A 539 -6.13 7.56 33.99
C LEU A 539 -6.89 8.51 33.06
N TYR A 540 -6.57 8.51 31.77
CA TYR A 540 -7.28 9.31 30.77
C TYR A 540 -8.74 8.91 30.62
N HIS A 541 -9.06 7.61 30.68
CA HIS A 541 -10.44 7.13 30.63
C HIS A 541 -11.25 7.66 31.83
N ALA A 542 -10.68 7.62 33.03
CA ALA A 542 -11.32 8.14 34.23
C ALA A 542 -11.53 9.67 34.19
N GLU A 543 -10.63 10.40 33.53
CA GLU A 543 -10.76 11.85 33.29
C GLU A 543 -11.87 12.17 32.29
N ILE A 544 -11.85 11.48 31.14
CA ILE A 544 -12.85 11.60 30.07
C ILE A 544 -14.24 11.25 30.59
N ASP A 545 -14.37 10.18 31.39
CA ASP A 545 -15.64 9.79 32.01
C ASP A 545 -16.18 10.85 32.98
N ALA A 546 -15.31 11.52 33.74
CA ALA A 546 -15.71 12.59 34.65
C ALA A 546 -16.20 13.81 33.86
N LEU A 547 -15.44 14.26 32.87
CA LEU A 547 -15.83 15.36 31.98
C LEU A 547 -17.13 15.07 31.24
N TYR A 548 -17.33 13.83 30.83
CA TYR A 548 -18.52 13.40 30.14
C TYR A 548 -19.76 13.44 31.04
N LYS A 549 -19.64 13.04 32.31
CA LYS A 549 -20.72 13.18 33.31
C LYS A 549 -21.10 14.65 33.52
N ASP A 550 -20.10 15.52 33.63
CA ASP A 550 -20.33 16.96 33.80
C ASP A 550 -20.98 17.58 32.55
N LEU A 551 -20.52 17.20 31.37
CA LEU A 551 -21.10 17.62 30.10
C LEU A 551 -22.56 17.18 29.99
N THR A 552 -22.87 15.95 30.38
CA THR A 552 -24.24 15.43 30.36
C THR A 552 -25.14 16.18 31.36
N ALA A 553 -24.63 16.46 32.56
CA ALA A 553 -25.38 17.20 33.58
C ALA A 553 -25.66 18.63 33.11
N LYS A 554 -24.65 19.38 32.66
CA LYS A 554 -24.81 20.76 32.18
C LYS A 554 -25.59 20.84 30.87
N GLY A 555 -25.44 19.84 29.99
CA GLY A 555 -26.21 19.75 28.75
C GLY A 555 -27.71 19.64 29.01
N LYS A 556 -28.15 18.86 30.01
CA LYS A 556 -29.57 18.79 30.40
C LYS A 556 -30.09 20.13 30.92
N VAL A 557 -29.29 20.86 31.68
CA VAL A 557 -29.66 22.20 32.19
C VAL A 557 -29.78 23.18 31.02
N LEU A 558 -28.83 23.16 30.07
CA LEU A 558 -28.86 24.02 28.87
C LEU A 558 -30.09 23.77 27.98
N ILE A 559 -30.59 22.53 27.91
CA ILE A 559 -31.82 22.22 27.17
C ILE A 559 -33.05 22.86 27.84
N LEU A 560 -33.01 23.01 29.17
CA LEU A 560 -34.10 23.55 29.98
C LEU A 560 -33.99 25.08 30.18
N SER A 561 -32.81 25.67 30.01
CA SER A 561 -32.52 27.09 30.22
C SER A 561 -32.36 27.84 28.88
N SER A 562 -32.59 29.15 28.88
CA SER A 562 -32.36 30.03 27.72
C SER A 562 -31.20 31.00 27.93
N GLU A 563 -30.35 30.74 28.94
CA GLU A 563 -29.30 31.66 29.36
C GLU A 563 -28.00 31.49 28.58
N PHE A 564 -27.41 32.62 28.14
CA PHE A 564 -26.20 32.63 27.30
C PHE A 564 -24.94 32.10 28.00
N GLY A 565 -24.87 32.15 29.33
CA GLY A 565 -23.69 31.73 30.10
C GLY A 565 -23.50 30.21 30.18
N GLU A 566 -24.59 29.44 30.12
CA GLU A 566 -24.54 27.98 30.21
C GLU A 566 -24.02 27.34 28.92
N ALA A 567 -24.30 27.96 27.77
CA ALA A 567 -23.81 27.50 26.47
C ALA A 567 -22.27 27.56 26.38
N ASP A 568 -21.65 28.60 26.93
CA ASP A 568 -20.19 28.76 26.90
C ASP A 568 -19.48 27.77 27.83
N ALA A 569 -20.11 27.42 28.96
CA ALA A 569 -19.63 26.38 29.87
C ALA A 569 -19.67 24.99 29.22
N VAL A 570 -20.75 24.66 28.51
CA VAL A 570 -20.87 23.41 27.73
C VAL A 570 -19.82 23.37 26.62
N CYS A 571 -19.57 24.48 25.92
CA CYS A 571 -18.52 24.56 24.90
C CYS A 571 -17.12 24.31 25.47
N ASN A 572 -16.81 24.84 26.66
CA ASN A 572 -15.53 24.58 27.33
C ASN A 572 -15.36 23.10 27.71
N LEU A 573 -16.43 22.44 28.16
CA LEU A 573 -16.40 21.01 28.47
C LEU A 573 -16.19 20.16 27.21
N ILE A 574 -16.85 20.50 26.09
CA ILE A 574 -16.63 19.84 24.79
C ILE A 574 -15.17 19.96 24.35
N LEU A 575 -14.59 21.16 24.41
CA LEU A 575 -13.19 21.38 24.01
C LEU A 575 -12.21 20.70 24.97
N SER A 576 -12.53 20.62 26.26
CA SER A 576 -11.72 19.90 27.25
C SER A 576 -11.72 18.40 27.01
N LEU A 577 -12.89 17.82 26.70
CA LEU A 577 -13.00 16.41 26.34
C LEU A 577 -12.11 16.07 25.15
N VAL A 578 -12.07 16.97 24.15
CA VAL A 578 -11.26 16.76 22.96
C VAL A 578 -9.77 16.98 23.22
N TYR A 579 -9.41 17.92 24.11
CA TYR A 579 -8.03 18.06 24.56
C TYR A 579 -7.49 16.74 25.15
N TYR A 580 -8.24 16.08 26.03
CA TYR A 580 -7.83 14.77 26.57
C TYR A 580 -7.88 13.66 25.53
N PHE A 581 -8.83 13.70 24.60
CA PHE A 581 -8.89 12.74 23.50
C PHE A 581 -7.66 12.82 22.60
N TYR A 582 -7.27 14.02 22.18
CA TYR A 582 -6.05 14.23 21.41
C TYR A 582 -4.83 13.79 22.20
N ASN A 583 -4.77 14.07 23.50
CA ASN A 583 -3.66 13.63 24.33
C ASN A 583 -3.64 12.11 24.58
N LEU A 584 -4.76 11.41 24.54
CA LEU A 584 -4.83 9.96 24.81
C LEU A 584 -4.30 9.09 23.66
N MET A 585 -4.71 9.36 22.42
CA MET A 585 -4.52 8.43 21.29
C MET A 585 -3.34 8.78 20.38
N PRO A 586 -2.68 7.78 19.76
CA PRO A 586 -1.78 8.02 18.63
C PRO A 586 -2.60 8.52 17.44
N LEU A 587 -2.44 9.80 17.08
CA LEU A 587 -3.27 10.43 16.05
C LEU A 587 -2.71 10.17 14.65
N SER A 588 -3.54 9.59 13.80
CA SER A 588 -3.39 9.73 12.34
C SER A 588 -4.08 11.01 11.87
N ARG A 589 -3.69 11.56 10.71
CA ARG A 589 -4.37 12.73 10.13
C ARG A 589 -5.87 12.53 9.91
N GLY A 590 -6.31 11.29 9.67
CA GLY A 590 -7.73 10.97 9.55
C GLY A 590 -8.46 11.13 10.89
N SER A 591 -7.90 10.54 11.95
CA SER A 591 -8.46 10.58 13.31
C SER A 591 -8.62 12.01 13.84
N SER A 592 -7.68 12.91 13.52
CA SER A 592 -7.78 14.31 13.96
C SER A 592 -8.83 15.13 13.20
N VAL A 593 -9.00 14.89 11.90
CA VAL A 593 -10.10 15.49 11.13
C VAL A 593 -11.45 15.06 11.68
N ILE A 594 -11.60 13.78 12.00
CA ILE A 594 -12.85 13.24 12.57
C ILE A 594 -13.14 13.87 13.94
N ALA A 595 -12.14 13.91 14.83
CA ALA A 595 -12.30 14.54 16.13
C ALA A 595 -12.73 16.00 15.98
N TYR A 596 -12.16 16.73 15.03
CA TYR A 596 -12.58 18.09 14.71
C TYR A 596 -14.02 18.18 14.19
N SER A 597 -14.45 17.29 13.28
CA SER A 597 -15.83 17.23 12.81
C SER A 597 -16.82 16.95 13.96
N VAL A 598 -16.45 16.08 14.89
CA VAL A 598 -17.22 15.78 16.10
C VAL A 598 -17.35 17.02 16.99
N ILE A 599 -16.25 17.78 17.18
CA ILE A 599 -16.28 19.05 17.93
C ILE A 599 -17.28 20.01 17.29
N VAL A 600 -17.19 20.22 15.97
CA VAL A 600 -18.06 21.17 15.26
C VAL A 600 -19.52 20.76 15.44
N GLY A 601 -19.84 19.48 15.29
CA GLY A 601 -21.19 18.96 15.54
C GLY A 601 -21.67 19.18 16.99
N ALA A 602 -20.82 18.92 17.98
CA ALA A 602 -21.16 19.10 19.39
C ALA A 602 -21.31 20.59 19.78
N LEU A 603 -20.55 21.49 19.16
CA LEU A 603 -20.71 22.93 19.35
C LEU A 603 -21.98 23.46 18.68
N MET A 604 -22.33 22.93 17.51
CA MET A 604 -23.61 23.27 16.89
C MET A 604 -24.80 22.78 17.73
N ALA A 605 -24.66 21.61 18.35
CA ALA A 605 -25.63 21.09 19.31
C ALA A 605 -25.86 22.01 20.52
N SER A 606 -24.80 22.68 21.01
CA SER A 606 -24.91 23.65 22.11
C SER A 606 -25.47 25.02 21.67
N GLY A 607 -25.90 25.14 20.41
CA GLY A 607 -26.46 26.37 19.84
C GLY A 607 -25.41 27.36 19.34
N LYS A 608 -24.16 26.92 19.12
CA LYS A 608 -23.05 27.77 18.64
C LYS A 608 -22.61 27.36 17.23
N GLU A 609 -22.54 28.33 16.32
CA GLU A 609 -22.07 28.15 14.95
C GLU A 609 -20.57 28.40 14.86
N VAL A 610 -19.86 27.51 14.16
CA VAL A 610 -18.45 27.69 13.83
C VAL A 610 -18.35 28.46 12.51
N ALA A 611 -18.11 29.76 12.59
CA ALA A 611 -18.00 30.64 11.41
C ALA A 611 -16.54 30.86 10.95
N GLY A 612 -15.58 30.44 11.75
CA GLY A 612 -14.16 30.62 11.51
C GLY A 612 -13.50 29.46 10.76
N LYS A 613 -12.20 29.60 10.49
CA LYS A 613 -11.39 28.61 9.77
C LYS A 613 -10.08 28.38 10.52
N ILE A 614 -9.56 27.16 10.44
CA ILE A 614 -8.22 26.85 10.95
C ILE A 614 -7.19 27.67 10.13
N PRO A 615 -6.29 28.43 10.77
CA PRO A 615 -5.26 29.18 10.08
C PRO A 615 -4.34 28.29 9.24
N LYS A 616 -3.83 28.80 8.12
CA LYS A 616 -2.89 28.03 7.27
C LYS A 616 -1.63 27.66 8.08
N GLY A 617 -1.23 26.39 8.00
CA GLY A 617 -0.05 25.86 8.70
C GLY A 617 -0.29 25.51 10.17
N LYS A 618 -1.52 25.64 10.67
CA LYS A 618 -1.91 25.24 12.02
C LYS A 618 -2.69 23.93 12.00
N LEU A 619 -2.49 23.11 13.03
CA LEU A 619 -3.15 21.82 13.20
C LEU A 619 -3.76 21.77 14.61
N VAL A 620 -5.05 21.42 14.70
CA VAL A 620 -5.83 21.49 15.96
C VAL A 620 -5.33 20.48 16.98
N ASP A 621 -4.96 19.29 16.52
CA ASP A 621 -4.32 18.25 17.33
C ASP A 621 -2.99 18.73 17.92
N PHE A 622 -2.10 19.30 17.10
CA PHE A 622 -0.81 19.82 17.60
C PHE A 622 -0.98 20.92 18.63
N GLU A 623 -1.91 21.87 18.44
CA GLU A 623 -2.14 22.89 19.47
C GLU A 623 -2.70 22.29 20.76
N ALA A 624 -3.50 21.22 20.69
CA ALA A 624 -3.95 20.50 21.88
C ALA A 624 -2.77 19.81 22.59
N MET A 625 -1.81 19.28 21.83
CA MET A 625 -0.63 18.59 22.37
C MET A 625 0.37 19.55 23.01
N THR A 626 0.53 20.75 22.44
CA THR A 626 1.49 21.74 22.94
C THR A 626 0.88 22.72 23.93
N ALA A 627 -0.44 22.71 24.11
CA ALA A 627 -1.09 23.57 25.09
C ALA A 627 -0.77 23.12 26.53
N PRO A 628 -0.50 24.05 27.46
CA PRO A 628 -0.19 23.73 28.85
C PRO A 628 -1.38 23.16 29.63
N GLY A 629 -2.58 23.17 29.06
CA GLY A 629 -3.80 22.65 29.67
C GLY A 629 -5.03 22.86 28.76
N SER A 630 -6.13 22.22 29.16
CA SER A 630 -7.41 22.25 28.43
C SER A 630 -7.99 23.66 28.25
N GLU A 631 -7.80 24.55 29.22
CA GLU A 631 -8.25 25.95 29.15
C GLU A 631 -7.49 26.76 28.11
N ALA A 632 -6.16 26.58 28.04
CA ALA A 632 -5.31 27.23 27.05
C ALA A 632 -5.67 26.75 25.64
N PHE A 633 -5.84 25.44 25.46
CA PHE A 633 -6.33 24.87 24.21
C PHE A 633 -7.70 25.44 23.83
N SER A 634 -8.64 25.51 24.79
CA SER A 634 -9.99 26.04 24.55
C SER A 634 -9.95 27.49 24.06
N LYS A 635 -9.06 28.32 24.60
CA LYS A 635 -8.86 29.70 24.14
C LYS A 635 -8.33 29.76 22.70
N ILE A 636 -7.35 28.93 22.36
CA ILE A 636 -6.79 28.82 21.01
C ILE A 636 -7.88 28.37 20.02
N ALA A 637 -8.56 27.26 20.32
CA ALA A 637 -9.60 26.69 19.47
C ALA A 637 -10.75 27.69 19.23
N LYS A 638 -11.24 28.36 20.28
CA LYS A 638 -12.29 29.38 20.16
C LYS A 638 -11.88 30.57 19.30
N SER A 639 -10.61 31.00 19.37
CA SER A 639 -10.10 32.10 18.54
C SER A 639 -10.18 31.79 17.05
N TRP A 640 -10.00 30.52 16.66
CA TRP A 640 -10.07 30.09 15.27
C TRP A 640 -11.50 29.81 14.82
N MET A 641 -12.32 29.23 15.71
CA MET A 641 -13.69 28.83 15.38
C MET A 641 -14.65 30.00 15.23
N ASN A 642 -14.34 31.16 15.82
CA ASN A 642 -15.19 32.37 15.77
C ASN A 642 -16.66 32.04 16.07
N LEU A 643 -16.90 31.50 17.28
CA LEU A 643 -18.21 30.97 17.67
C LEU A 643 -19.26 32.07 17.69
N LYS A 644 -20.32 31.91 16.91
CA LYS A 644 -21.50 32.78 16.90
C LYS A 644 -22.69 32.05 17.49
N SER A 645 -23.68 32.75 18.01
CA SER A 645 -24.95 32.14 18.38
C SER A 645 -25.71 31.75 17.11
N ILE A 646 -26.17 30.50 17.00
CA ILE A 646 -26.95 30.05 15.85
C ILE A 646 -28.29 30.81 15.83
N SER A 647 -28.73 31.23 14.63
CA SER A 647 -30.05 31.86 14.42
C SER A 647 -31.19 30.99 14.96
N PRO A 648 -32.29 31.51 15.52
CA PRO A 648 -33.36 30.69 16.11
C PRO A 648 -34.12 29.77 15.11
N SER A 649 -33.83 29.83 13.81
CA SER A 649 -34.51 29.06 12.74
C SER A 649 -34.29 27.54 12.82
N TYR A 650 -33.24 27.04 13.47
CA TYR A 650 -33.04 25.59 13.64
C TYR A 650 -33.98 24.98 14.69
N LYS A 651 -34.45 25.77 15.66
CA LYS A 651 -35.40 25.29 16.69
C LYS A 651 -36.78 24.97 16.10
N SER A 652 -37.08 25.51 14.91
CA SER A 652 -38.29 25.18 14.16
C SER A 652 -38.13 23.96 13.24
N LEU A 653 -36.93 23.38 13.13
CA LEU A 653 -36.74 22.14 12.38
C LEU A 653 -37.19 20.95 13.23
N PRO A 654 -37.91 19.97 12.65
CA PRO A 654 -38.32 18.76 13.34
C PRO A 654 -37.10 17.94 13.80
N SER A 655 -37.28 17.11 14.84
CA SER A 655 -36.22 16.21 15.29
C SER A 655 -35.84 15.24 14.16
N VAL A 656 -34.57 14.85 14.08
CA VAL A 656 -34.11 13.84 13.12
C VAL A 656 -34.86 12.51 13.31
N SER A 657 -35.17 12.12 14.55
CA SER A 657 -35.94 10.90 14.82
C SER A 657 -37.42 11.01 14.42
N GLU A 658 -37.98 12.22 14.38
CA GLU A 658 -39.35 12.48 13.92
C GLU A 658 -39.41 12.58 12.38
N THR A 659 -38.37 13.17 11.79
CA THR A 659 -38.22 13.33 10.33
C THR A 659 -37.90 11.99 9.66
N PHE A 660 -37.07 11.17 10.30
CA PHE A 660 -36.62 9.87 9.82
C PHE A 660 -37.02 8.79 10.82
N PRO A 661 -38.24 8.24 10.69
CA PRO A 661 -38.77 7.29 11.66
C PRO A 661 -37.94 6.00 11.73
N THR A 662 -37.28 5.62 10.64
CA THR A 662 -36.49 4.39 10.53
C THR A 662 -35.08 4.63 10.02
N LEU A 663 -34.15 3.74 10.35
CA LEU A 663 -32.78 3.75 9.83
C LEU A 663 -32.76 3.77 8.30
N ARG A 664 -33.68 3.03 7.65
CA ARG A 664 -33.87 3.01 6.20
C ARG A 664 -34.13 4.41 5.64
N SER A 665 -35.10 5.13 6.20
CA SER A 665 -35.47 6.47 5.70
C SER A 665 -34.30 7.45 5.79
N MET A 666 -33.48 7.34 6.83
CA MET A 666 -32.26 8.14 6.98
C MET A 666 -31.21 7.78 5.91
N ILE A 667 -30.95 6.49 5.71
CA ILE A 667 -29.97 6.01 4.71
C ILE A 667 -30.40 6.39 3.28
N GLU A 668 -31.69 6.28 2.95
CA GLU A 668 -32.21 6.63 1.63
C GLU A 668 -31.98 8.11 1.30
N VAL A 669 -32.20 9.02 2.26
CA VAL A 669 -31.95 10.45 2.07
C VAL A 669 -30.46 10.77 1.99
N LEU A 670 -29.62 10.12 2.80
CA LEU A 670 -28.17 10.30 2.72
C LEU A 670 -27.57 9.78 1.40
N ASN A 671 -28.21 8.78 0.78
CA ASN A 671 -27.79 8.19 -0.49
C ASN A 671 -28.43 8.84 -1.72
N THR A 672 -29.40 9.74 -1.57
CA THR A 672 -29.86 10.55 -2.69
C THR A 672 -28.82 11.62 -3.02
N ASP A 673 -28.26 11.54 -4.23
CA ASP A 673 -27.49 12.64 -4.80
C ASP A 673 -28.27 13.94 -4.63
N SER A 674 -27.59 15.00 -4.18
CA SER A 674 -28.10 16.37 -4.05
C SER A 674 -28.36 17.00 -5.43
N SER A 675 -29.11 16.30 -6.27
CA SER A 675 -29.75 16.81 -7.46
C SER A 675 -30.92 17.72 -7.04
N PRO A 676 -31.28 18.74 -7.83
CA PRO A 676 -32.34 19.71 -7.51
C PRO A 676 -33.76 19.09 -7.37
N ARG A 677 -33.89 17.76 -7.37
CA ARG A 677 -35.12 17.03 -7.04
C ARG A 677 -35.48 17.02 -5.55
N CYS A 678 -34.57 17.42 -4.66
CA CYS A 678 -34.84 17.42 -3.21
C CYS A 678 -35.94 18.40 -2.76
N LEU A 679 -36.34 19.35 -3.62
CA LEU A 679 -37.41 20.33 -3.31
C LEU A 679 -38.85 19.81 -3.51
N LYS A 680 -39.07 18.57 -3.98
CA LYS A 680 -40.43 18.09 -4.33
C LYS A 680 -41.03 17.02 -3.42
N LYS A 681 -40.32 16.57 -2.38
CA LYS A 681 -40.81 15.51 -1.47
C LYS A 681 -40.39 15.70 -0.01
N LEU A 682 -40.27 16.95 0.44
CA LEU A 682 -40.30 17.29 1.86
C LEU A 682 -41.60 18.03 2.15
#